data_AF-A0A8C2CFA3-F1
#
_entry.id   AF-A0A8C2CFA3-F1
#
_cell.length_a   1.000
_cell.length_b   1.000
_cell.length_c   1.000
_cell.angle_alpha   90.00
_cell.angle_beta   90.00
_cell.angle_gamma   90.00
#
_symmetry.space_group_name_H-M   'P 1'
#
loop_
_entity.id
_entity.type
_entity.pdbx_description
1 polymer ?
#
loop_
_entity_poly.entity_id
_entity_poly.type
_entity_poly.pdbx_seq_one_letter_code
_entity_poly.pdbx_strand_id
1 'polypeptide(L)'
;QHPCAHTPIIISVMKNIPIEREEEVGRGKPGFQRTVGIGDSNYNWFYGPESQLVFLDSFVIKNGSGNWLAQQIRKHRPKDGPMGQSFAQRWTTLHTEFVWYNADLTPQPPYVHNKAKMHIFSNWGVVTYGAGLSVAQGNTFVSFKSGKLGSRAVFNIVHAKPYSWVDGWNSFNPGHEHPDQNSFTFAPNGQVFVSEALYGPKYSFLNNVLVFSPSPTSQCNVPWEGQLGECAKWLRWTDPGVGDSAGELIAASAHGDAMFVSGEAAAAYSSAMRLKSVYRALLLLNSQTLVVVDHIEKRDDSPVNAVSAFFHNLDIDFKYVPHSFTDRYNGALMDVWDAHYKMFWFDSQGRSPNTQIQEAEQEAEFKKRWTQFINITFPFTGSVGRMVYVMHGPYVKVSNCRFIESSKNGLKLSLVINNTEKIVSVVTNHRDIGARSSYLGFGGYAKVEDRHQVIRFGLGTQLVPKQTKLHNHLFDFGVTVNVIAAFYVCFSRLIRYALLSVLMLWITELLFVSNSCDQLLCKVKWRGATTDPDLSKQMMLYDQHQFPLPTVVITTMPGSGSDILKHLFYNNTDFVYLRIPTEHLDIPETEFEFDTLVDACEWTQSEAQCGHFKMIQGWLHSLVHNTHLFLQNIPFHDTSPLKPAQRVSVSLDKRRRLRRREFKAEMKGRVRVDRDVEYVLELRRHTLDYPNARVVLNLCSGSWALKLPFLQEVIGPSLRAIYVVRDPRAWIYLMLYNSKPSLFSLKNIPQHLALIFHQDMVSDKCPTAFAAEFRKLWQLISHSETNPVLLLAHLWLAHTAAVLRVTAT
;
A
#
# COMPACT_ATOMS: atom_id res chain seq x y z
N GLN A 1 14.94 -22.82 -19.10
CA GLN A 1 15.06 -22.94 -17.63
C GLN A 1 13.99 -22.05 -17.02
N HIS A 2 12.90 -22.67 -16.53
CA HIS A 2 11.69 -21.99 -16.08
C HIS A 2 11.87 -21.38 -14.67
N PRO A 3 11.48 -20.11 -14.41
CA PRO A 3 11.56 -19.53 -13.07
C PRO A 3 10.30 -19.76 -12.21
N CYS A 4 9.33 -20.57 -12.64
CA CYS A 4 8.04 -20.74 -11.94
C CYS A 4 8.07 -21.68 -10.73
N ALA A 5 9.19 -22.35 -10.44
CA ALA A 5 9.31 -23.29 -9.31
C ALA A 5 9.95 -22.67 -8.05
N HIS A 6 10.36 -21.39 -8.07
CA HIS A 6 11.11 -20.77 -6.97
C HIS A 6 10.23 -20.14 -5.88
N THR A 7 8.94 -19.97 -6.14
CA THR A 7 7.99 -19.32 -5.22
C THR A 7 7.59 -20.16 -4.00
N PRO A 8 7.45 -21.51 -4.04
CA PRO A 8 6.99 -22.28 -2.87
C PRO A 8 8.01 -22.36 -1.73
N ILE A 9 9.31 -22.39 -2.06
CA ILE A 9 10.37 -22.67 -1.07
C ILE A 9 10.65 -21.43 -0.20
N ILE A 10 10.63 -20.22 -0.77
CA ILE A 10 10.81 -18.97 0.00
C ILE A 10 9.58 -18.67 0.88
N ILE A 11 8.38 -19.09 0.45
CA ILE A 11 7.13 -18.95 1.22
C ILE A 11 7.12 -19.87 2.46
N SER A 12 7.79 -21.03 2.43
CA SER A 12 7.84 -21.94 3.59
C SER A 12 8.71 -21.42 4.76
N VAL A 13 9.71 -20.60 4.43
CA VAL A 13 10.76 -20.12 5.34
C VAL A 13 10.37 -18.86 6.10
N MET A 14 9.50 -18.02 5.51
CA MET A 14 9.08 -16.74 6.10
C MET A 14 7.81 -16.83 6.96
N LYS A 15 7.27 -18.04 7.20
CA LYS A 15 6.04 -18.25 7.98
C LYS A 15 6.26 -18.42 9.48
N ASN A 16 7.49 -18.28 9.99
CA ASN A 16 7.81 -18.58 11.39
C ASN A 16 7.06 -17.68 12.37
N ILE A 17 6.18 -18.28 13.18
CA ILE A 17 5.62 -17.64 14.36
C ILE A 17 6.49 -17.99 15.58
N PRO A 18 6.88 -17.00 16.40
CA PRO A 18 7.52 -17.26 17.67
C PRO A 18 6.49 -17.72 18.70
N ILE A 19 6.34 -19.03 18.92
CA ILE A 19 5.39 -19.59 19.91
C ILE A 19 6.06 -20.74 20.67
N GLU A 20 5.65 -20.94 21.93
CA GLU A 20 5.97 -22.08 22.81
C GLU A 20 4.67 -22.72 23.34
N ARG A 21 4.72 -24.01 23.71
CA ARG A 21 3.72 -24.71 24.54
C ARG A 21 4.49 -25.32 25.70
N GLU A 22 4.44 -24.71 26.89
CA GLU A 22 5.22 -25.14 28.06
C GLU A 22 4.41 -26.06 28.98
N GLU A 23 4.35 -27.35 28.65
CA GLU A 23 3.89 -28.38 29.62
C GLU A 23 5.04 -29.10 30.37
N GLU A 24 6.31 -28.71 30.19
CA GLU A 24 7.42 -29.24 31.00
C GLU A 24 8.40 -28.13 31.41
N VAL A 25 8.37 -27.76 32.70
CA VAL A 25 9.23 -26.72 33.29
C VAL A 25 10.68 -27.19 33.39
N GLY A 26 11.60 -26.47 32.73
CA GLY A 26 13.04 -26.59 32.98
C GLY A 26 13.95 -26.02 31.89
N ARG A 27 14.10 -24.69 31.85
CA ARG A 27 14.91 -23.86 30.91
C ARG A 27 14.18 -23.47 29.62
N GLY A 28 13.41 -22.37 29.69
CA GLY A 28 12.74 -21.76 28.54
C GLY A 28 13.65 -21.57 27.33
N LYS A 29 13.15 -21.93 26.13
CA LYS A 29 13.83 -21.63 24.87
C LYS A 29 12.82 -21.25 23.75
N PRO A 30 12.86 -19.99 23.27
CA PRO A 30 11.85 -19.38 22.39
C PRO A 30 11.91 -19.75 20.89
N GLY A 31 10.78 -19.64 20.15
CA GLY A 31 10.74 -18.78 18.96
C GLY A 31 10.93 -19.30 17.51
N PHE A 32 10.88 -20.60 17.20
CA PHE A 32 10.98 -21.12 15.80
C PHE A 32 10.20 -22.43 15.55
N GLN A 33 9.11 -22.63 16.30
CA GLN A 33 8.42 -23.92 16.38
C GLN A 33 7.19 -24.06 15.48
N ARG A 34 6.63 -22.93 15.05
CA ARG A 34 5.34 -22.87 14.36
C ARG A 34 5.39 -22.04 13.11
N THR A 35 4.48 -22.34 12.20
CA THR A 35 4.19 -21.52 11.03
C THR A 35 2.82 -20.86 11.14
N VAL A 36 2.54 -19.87 10.28
CA VAL A 36 1.25 -19.16 10.21
C VAL A 36 0.01 -20.07 10.13
N GLY A 37 0.15 -21.29 9.60
CA GLY A 37 -0.93 -22.28 9.60
C GLY A 37 -2.02 -22.11 8.55
N ILE A 38 -1.87 -21.19 7.60
CA ILE A 38 -2.83 -20.93 6.51
C ILE A 38 -2.89 -22.09 5.51
N GLY A 39 -4.12 -22.48 5.14
CA GLY A 39 -4.42 -23.63 4.29
C GLY A 39 -4.29 -24.95 5.04
N ASP A 40 -4.42 -26.07 4.34
CA ASP A 40 -4.22 -27.39 4.92
C ASP A 40 -2.78 -27.57 5.43
N SER A 41 -2.59 -27.33 6.72
CA SER A 41 -1.29 -27.28 7.39
C SER A 41 -1.26 -28.12 8.67
N ASN A 42 -0.07 -28.49 9.12
CA ASN A 42 0.17 -28.83 10.52
C ASN A 42 0.61 -27.56 11.28
N TYR A 43 1.01 -27.70 12.55
CA TYR A 43 1.49 -26.55 13.35
C TYR A 43 2.74 -25.88 12.74
N ASN A 44 3.47 -26.55 11.84
CA ASN A 44 4.75 -26.10 11.33
C ASN A 44 5.01 -26.48 9.86
N TRP A 45 5.75 -27.55 9.60
CA TRP A 45 6.08 -28.05 8.27
C TRP A 45 5.87 -29.56 8.22
N PHE A 46 5.33 -30.03 7.09
CA PHE A 46 5.21 -31.47 6.84
C PHE A 46 6.56 -32.13 6.57
N TYR A 47 7.49 -31.47 5.88
CA TYR A 47 8.81 -32.04 5.54
C TYR A 47 9.93 -31.02 5.75
N GLY A 48 11.05 -31.42 6.37
CA GLY A 48 12.16 -30.52 6.70
C GLY A 48 11.75 -29.51 7.78
N PRO A 49 11.96 -28.18 7.58
CA PRO A 49 12.37 -27.49 6.35
C PRO A 49 13.90 -27.29 6.21
N GLU A 50 14.70 -27.89 7.10
CA GLU A 50 16.16 -27.70 7.13
C GLU A 50 16.81 -28.05 5.80
N SER A 51 16.38 -29.14 5.15
CA SER A 51 16.91 -29.56 3.85
C SER A 51 16.73 -28.49 2.78
N GLN A 52 15.55 -27.88 2.71
CA GLN A 52 15.22 -26.83 1.75
C GLN A 52 15.98 -25.53 2.05
N LEU A 53 16.21 -25.24 3.33
CA LEU A 53 16.96 -24.07 3.79
C LEU A 53 18.44 -24.15 3.42
N VAL A 54 19.09 -25.29 3.68
CA VAL A 54 20.50 -25.48 3.32
C VAL A 54 20.68 -25.57 1.81
N PHE A 55 19.70 -26.10 1.06
CA PHE A 55 19.68 -26.02 -0.40
C PHE A 55 19.67 -24.57 -0.89
N LEU A 56 18.78 -23.73 -0.35
CA LEU A 56 18.72 -22.33 -0.72
C LEU A 56 20.04 -21.61 -0.42
N ASP A 57 20.67 -21.90 0.71
CA ASP A 57 21.94 -21.27 1.05
C ASP A 57 23.05 -21.72 0.09
N SER A 58 23.18 -23.02 -0.15
CA SER A 58 24.24 -23.58 -1.01
C SER A 58 24.12 -23.16 -2.48
N PHE A 59 22.91 -23.05 -3.00
CA PHE A 59 22.70 -22.89 -4.45
C PHE A 59 22.12 -21.54 -4.87
N VAL A 60 21.52 -20.77 -3.97
CA VAL A 60 20.79 -19.54 -4.31
C VAL A 60 21.34 -18.31 -3.57
N ILE A 61 21.24 -18.29 -2.24
CA ILE A 61 21.49 -17.08 -1.43
C ILE A 61 22.97 -16.94 -1.09
N LYS A 62 23.66 -18.05 -0.76
CA LYS A 62 25.10 -18.15 -0.53
C LYS A 62 25.64 -17.14 0.47
N ASN A 63 24.97 -16.99 1.62
CA ASN A 63 25.35 -16.00 2.62
C ASN A 63 25.30 -16.51 4.08
N GLY A 64 24.96 -17.78 4.31
CA GLY A 64 24.92 -18.39 5.64
C GLY A 64 23.58 -18.22 6.38
N SER A 65 22.62 -17.46 5.84
CA SER A 65 21.32 -17.23 6.49
C SER A 65 20.39 -18.45 6.45
N GLY A 66 20.47 -19.27 5.40
CA GLY A 66 19.69 -20.50 5.30
C GLY A 66 20.19 -21.54 6.30
N ASN A 67 21.51 -21.71 6.38
CA ASN A 67 22.19 -22.55 7.36
C ASN A 67 21.84 -22.13 8.79
N TRP A 68 21.88 -20.83 9.09
CA TRP A 68 21.52 -20.31 10.41
C TRP A 68 20.07 -20.62 10.79
N LEU A 69 19.12 -20.43 9.87
CA LEU A 69 17.71 -20.69 10.17
C LEU A 69 17.43 -22.18 10.32
N ALA A 70 18.06 -23.03 9.52
CA ALA A 70 17.98 -24.48 9.67
C ALA A 70 18.46 -24.91 11.07
N GLN A 71 19.55 -24.30 11.56
CA GLN A 71 20.04 -24.53 12.93
C GLN A 71 19.05 -24.03 14.00
N GLN A 72 18.42 -22.86 13.82
CA GLN A 72 17.42 -22.37 14.78
C GLN A 72 16.21 -23.31 14.83
N ILE A 73 15.67 -23.73 13.70
CA ILE A 73 14.51 -24.64 13.65
C ILE A 73 14.87 -25.98 14.28
N ARG A 74 16.02 -26.56 13.94
CA ARG A 74 16.48 -27.83 14.54
C ARG A 74 16.63 -27.72 16.05
N LYS A 75 17.23 -26.64 16.54
CA LYS A 75 17.46 -26.39 17.97
C LYS A 75 16.16 -26.30 18.76
N HIS A 76 15.12 -25.75 18.16
CA HIS A 76 13.85 -25.49 18.85
C HIS A 76 12.74 -26.50 18.50
N ARG A 77 13.02 -27.50 17.65
CA ARG A 77 12.02 -28.48 17.21
C ARG A 77 11.31 -29.16 18.40
N PRO A 78 9.97 -29.15 18.45
CA PRO A 78 9.22 -29.86 19.49
C PRO A 78 9.55 -31.35 19.47
N LYS A 79 9.83 -31.92 20.65
CA LYS A 79 10.12 -33.35 20.81
C LYS A 79 8.84 -34.17 20.98
N ASP A 80 7.89 -33.63 21.74
CA ASP A 80 6.63 -34.28 22.12
C ASP A 80 5.44 -33.32 21.94
N GLY A 81 4.22 -33.82 22.19
CA GLY A 81 2.99 -33.03 22.12
C GLY A 81 2.40 -32.85 20.71
N PRO A 82 1.39 -31.98 20.55
CA PRO A 82 0.64 -31.82 19.29
C PRO A 82 1.45 -31.21 18.14
N MET A 83 2.57 -30.53 18.44
CA MET A 83 3.47 -29.92 17.46
C MET A 83 4.59 -30.86 16.99
N GLY A 84 4.74 -32.03 17.61
CA GLY A 84 5.72 -33.03 17.21
C GLY A 84 5.45 -33.53 15.80
N GLN A 85 6.52 -33.74 15.02
CA GLN A 85 6.39 -34.27 13.67
C GLN A 85 5.94 -35.73 13.65
N SER A 86 5.16 -36.11 12.65
CA SER A 86 4.74 -37.50 12.47
C SER A 86 5.95 -38.40 12.18
N PHE A 87 5.87 -39.66 12.60
CA PHE A 87 6.93 -40.66 12.38
C PHE A 87 7.23 -40.84 10.88
N ALA A 88 6.21 -40.76 10.03
CA ALA A 88 6.33 -40.90 8.58
C ALA A 88 7.07 -39.74 7.89
N GLN A 89 7.17 -38.58 8.55
CA GLN A 89 7.67 -37.34 7.94
C GLN A 89 9.01 -36.86 8.52
N ARG A 90 9.25 -37.13 9.80
CA ARG A 90 10.37 -36.53 10.57
C ARG A 90 11.77 -36.84 10.04
N TRP A 91 11.94 -37.92 9.28
CA TRP A 91 13.24 -38.36 8.77
C TRP A 91 13.37 -38.26 7.24
N THR A 92 12.28 -37.93 6.54
CA THR A 92 12.19 -38.01 5.07
C THR A 92 13.29 -37.22 4.36
N THR A 93 13.68 -36.06 4.89
CA THR A 93 14.60 -35.12 4.22
C THR A 93 16.00 -35.08 4.84
N LEU A 94 16.33 -35.95 5.80
CA LEU A 94 17.65 -35.91 6.46
C LEU A 94 18.80 -36.18 5.47
N HIS A 95 18.58 -37.08 4.52
CA HIS A 95 19.58 -37.43 3.51
C HIS A 95 19.88 -36.26 2.57
N THR A 96 18.87 -35.55 2.08
CA THR A 96 19.06 -34.37 1.22
C THR A 96 19.60 -33.18 1.99
N GLU A 97 19.22 -33.01 3.25
CA GLU A 97 19.84 -32.01 4.12
C GLU A 97 21.35 -32.23 4.24
N PHE A 98 21.78 -33.47 4.49
CA PHE A 98 23.21 -33.81 4.57
C PHE A 98 23.95 -33.53 3.26
N VAL A 99 23.38 -33.95 2.12
CA VAL A 99 24.00 -33.78 0.79
C VAL A 99 24.07 -32.31 0.35
N TRP A 100 23.07 -31.51 0.69
CA TRP A 100 23.00 -30.10 0.24
C TRP A 100 23.64 -29.11 1.21
N TYR A 101 23.98 -29.51 2.42
CA TYR A 101 24.65 -28.65 3.38
C TYR A 101 26.05 -28.25 2.88
N ASN A 102 26.31 -26.94 2.84
CA ASN A 102 27.63 -26.40 2.54
C ASN A 102 28.26 -25.82 3.82
N ALA A 103 29.32 -26.47 4.30
CA ALA A 103 30.03 -26.10 5.53
C ALA A 103 30.89 -24.83 5.37
N ASP A 104 31.26 -24.44 4.15
CA ASP A 104 32.04 -23.22 3.89
C ASP A 104 31.20 -21.95 4.17
N LEU A 105 29.87 -22.07 4.16
CA LEU A 105 28.94 -21.00 4.49
C LEU A 105 28.69 -20.97 6.00
N THR A 106 29.40 -20.08 6.70
CA THR A 106 29.24 -19.87 8.14
C THR A 106 27.80 -19.43 8.46
N PRO A 107 27.08 -20.11 9.38
CA PRO A 107 25.73 -19.73 9.77
C PRO A 107 25.68 -18.30 10.34
N GLN A 108 24.92 -17.40 9.72
CA GLN A 108 24.73 -16.02 10.20
C GLN A 108 23.26 -15.57 10.11
N PRO A 109 22.72 -14.90 11.13
CA PRO A 109 21.36 -14.38 11.08
C PRO A 109 21.21 -13.31 9.98
N PRO A 110 20.02 -13.16 9.39
CA PRO A 110 19.74 -12.02 8.51
C PRO A 110 19.95 -10.69 9.25
N TYR A 111 20.39 -9.64 8.52
CA TYR A 111 20.68 -8.31 9.08
C TYR A 111 19.54 -7.70 9.92
N VAL A 112 18.29 -8.07 9.62
CA VAL A 112 17.08 -7.56 10.28
C VAL A 112 16.54 -8.49 11.37
N HIS A 113 17.30 -9.51 11.80
CA HIS A 113 16.89 -10.42 12.87
C HIS A 113 16.63 -9.66 14.18
N ASN A 114 15.68 -10.17 14.99
CA ASN A 114 15.18 -9.55 16.23
C ASN A 114 14.59 -8.15 16.07
N LYS A 115 14.16 -7.76 14.86
CA LYS A 115 13.40 -6.54 14.62
C LYS A 115 12.03 -6.89 14.08
N ALA A 116 10.98 -6.40 14.74
CA ALA A 116 9.62 -6.60 14.26
C ALA A 116 9.47 -5.92 12.89
N LYS A 117 9.12 -6.72 11.88
CA LYS A 117 9.00 -6.24 10.50
C LYS A 117 7.72 -6.77 9.87
N MET A 118 7.08 -5.91 9.09
CA MET A 118 5.98 -6.29 8.21
C MET A 118 6.53 -6.88 6.91
N HIS A 119 5.96 -7.99 6.46
CA HIS A 119 6.19 -8.56 5.13
C HIS A 119 4.85 -8.80 4.43
N ILE A 120 4.79 -8.44 3.14
CA ILE A 120 3.59 -8.54 2.30
C ILE A 120 3.86 -9.53 1.17
N PHE A 121 3.18 -10.67 1.20
CA PHE A 121 3.18 -11.65 0.12
C PHE A 121 2.08 -11.29 -0.89
N SER A 122 2.34 -10.33 -1.77
CA SER A 122 1.35 -9.79 -2.71
C SER A 122 0.72 -10.83 -3.64
N ASN A 123 1.46 -11.87 -4.02
CA ASN A 123 0.90 -12.97 -4.81
C ASN A 123 -0.06 -13.84 -3.99
N TRP A 124 0.31 -14.16 -2.75
CA TRP A 124 -0.48 -15.03 -1.88
C TRP A 124 -1.66 -14.31 -1.23
N GLY A 125 -1.58 -12.98 -1.08
CA GLY A 125 -2.56 -12.18 -0.37
C GLY A 125 -2.41 -12.27 1.15
N VAL A 126 -1.18 -12.43 1.66
CA VAL A 126 -0.89 -12.57 3.09
C VAL A 126 0.03 -11.45 3.56
N VAL A 127 -0.29 -10.87 4.71
CA VAL A 127 0.59 -9.97 5.47
C VAL A 127 1.02 -10.66 6.75
N THR A 128 2.28 -10.51 7.13
CA THR A 128 2.82 -10.94 8.43
C THR A 128 3.55 -9.78 9.08
N TYR A 129 3.52 -9.71 10.40
CA TYR A 129 4.29 -8.77 11.21
C TYR A 129 4.94 -9.53 12.37
N GLY A 130 6.23 -9.25 12.61
CA GLY A 130 6.97 -9.85 13.74
C GLY A 130 7.36 -11.32 13.56
N ALA A 131 7.39 -11.82 12.32
CA ALA A 131 7.83 -13.18 12.02
C ALA A 131 9.32 -13.38 12.37
N GLY A 132 9.65 -14.54 12.95
CA GLY A 132 11.03 -14.92 13.29
C GLY A 132 11.68 -14.12 14.43
N LEU A 133 10.90 -13.43 15.26
CA LEU A 133 11.35 -12.90 16.55
C LEU A 133 11.57 -14.03 17.55
N SER A 134 12.19 -13.76 18.70
CA SER A 134 12.13 -14.68 19.85
C SER A 134 10.80 -14.48 20.60
N VAL A 135 10.29 -15.51 21.27
CA VAL A 135 9.28 -15.35 22.33
C VAL A 135 9.88 -14.48 23.44
N ALA A 136 9.29 -13.32 23.65
CA ALA A 136 9.66 -12.37 24.69
C ALA A 136 8.52 -11.37 24.89
N GLN A 137 8.43 -10.77 26.07
CA GLN A 137 7.51 -9.66 26.31
C GLN A 137 7.77 -8.55 25.30
N GLY A 138 6.70 -8.07 24.65
CA GLY A 138 6.76 -7.05 23.61
C GLY A 138 7.04 -7.57 22.19
N ASN A 139 7.47 -8.82 22.01
CA ASN A 139 7.58 -9.43 20.70
C ASN A 139 6.23 -10.02 20.28
N THR A 140 5.70 -9.56 19.17
CA THR A 140 4.33 -9.89 18.76
C THR A 140 4.27 -10.33 17.33
N PHE A 141 3.45 -11.35 17.08
CA PHE A 141 3.12 -11.78 15.73
C PHE A 141 1.68 -11.46 15.37
N VAL A 142 1.49 -10.97 14.14
CA VAL A 142 0.19 -10.80 13.51
C VAL A 142 0.27 -11.33 12.09
N SER A 143 -0.73 -12.09 11.65
CA SER A 143 -0.94 -12.38 10.22
C SER A 143 -2.32 -11.92 9.77
N PHE A 144 -2.47 -11.61 8.49
CA PHE A 144 -3.75 -11.31 7.87
C PHE A 144 -3.78 -11.87 6.45
N LYS A 145 -4.85 -12.57 6.06
CA LYS A 145 -5.02 -13.12 4.72
C LYS A 145 -6.25 -12.51 4.05
N SER A 146 -6.07 -12.00 2.84
CA SER A 146 -7.15 -11.67 1.91
C SER A 146 -6.58 -11.69 0.50
N GLY A 147 -6.85 -12.75 -0.26
CA GLY A 147 -6.21 -13.02 -1.53
C GLY A 147 -7.08 -13.79 -2.51
N LYS A 148 -6.62 -13.85 -3.76
CA LYS A 148 -7.31 -14.57 -4.84
C LYS A 148 -7.13 -16.08 -4.68
N LEU A 149 -8.16 -16.85 -5.01
CA LEU A 149 -8.08 -18.32 -5.06
C LEU A 149 -6.89 -18.77 -5.92
N GLY A 150 -6.13 -19.75 -5.45
CA GLY A 150 -4.93 -20.26 -6.11
C GLY A 150 -3.73 -19.31 -6.05
N SER A 151 -3.81 -18.19 -5.32
CA SER A 151 -2.91 -17.01 -5.43
C SER A 151 -3.09 -16.22 -6.73
N ARG A 152 -2.68 -14.95 -6.71
CA ARG A 152 -2.87 -13.98 -7.80
C ARG A 152 -2.32 -14.45 -9.15
N ALA A 153 -1.16 -15.09 -9.18
CA ALA A 153 -0.55 -15.58 -10.41
C ALA A 153 -1.40 -16.65 -11.09
N VAL A 154 -1.81 -17.70 -10.36
CA VAL A 154 -2.66 -18.77 -10.90
C VAL A 154 -4.01 -18.20 -11.30
N PHE A 155 -4.63 -17.41 -10.41
CA PHE A 155 -5.90 -16.75 -10.71
C PHE A 155 -5.82 -15.97 -12.03
N ASN A 156 -4.83 -15.09 -12.19
CA ASN A 156 -4.68 -14.29 -13.40
C ASN A 156 -4.39 -15.16 -14.63
N ILE A 157 -3.63 -16.26 -14.50
CA ILE A 157 -3.38 -17.20 -15.60
C ILE A 157 -4.69 -17.86 -16.05
N VAL A 158 -5.51 -18.35 -15.11
CA VAL A 158 -6.78 -19.00 -15.40
C VAL A 158 -7.76 -18.05 -16.10
N HIS A 159 -7.84 -16.81 -15.63
CA HIS A 159 -8.83 -15.84 -16.12
C HIS A 159 -8.37 -15.10 -17.39
N ALA A 160 -7.09 -14.70 -17.47
CA ALA A 160 -6.56 -14.01 -18.65
C ALA A 160 -6.16 -14.96 -19.79
N LYS A 161 -6.05 -16.27 -19.51
CA LYS A 161 -5.66 -17.33 -20.46
C LYS A 161 -4.44 -16.95 -21.32
N PRO A 162 -3.32 -16.49 -20.72
CA PRO A 162 -2.16 -16.03 -21.49
C PRO A 162 -1.39 -17.20 -22.15
N TYR A 163 -1.66 -18.44 -21.73
CA TYR A 163 -0.95 -19.63 -22.16
C TYR A 163 -1.92 -20.62 -22.82
N SER A 164 -1.62 -21.03 -24.05
CA SER A 164 -2.46 -21.96 -24.82
C SER A 164 -2.51 -23.38 -24.26
N TRP A 165 -1.57 -23.75 -23.39
CA TRP A 165 -1.48 -25.08 -22.77
C TRP A 165 -2.17 -25.17 -21.41
N VAL A 166 -2.72 -24.07 -20.89
CA VAL A 166 -3.47 -24.05 -19.63
C VAL A 166 -4.96 -24.13 -19.93
N ASP A 167 -5.60 -25.19 -19.47
CA ASP A 167 -7.05 -25.37 -19.55
C ASP A 167 -7.73 -24.93 -18.24
N GLY A 168 -7.79 -23.61 -18.04
CA GLY A 168 -8.45 -22.99 -16.90
C GLY A 168 -8.10 -23.62 -15.55
N TRP A 169 -9.11 -23.81 -14.70
CA TRP A 169 -8.93 -24.45 -13.40
C TRP A 169 -8.60 -25.95 -13.47
N ASN A 170 -8.86 -26.65 -14.58
CA ASN A 170 -8.50 -28.08 -14.72
C ASN A 170 -6.98 -28.31 -14.67
N SER A 171 -6.19 -27.26 -14.90
CA SER A 171 -4.72 -27.30 -14.82
C SER A 171 -4.17 -27.02 -13.42
N PHE A 172 -5.02 -26.71 -12.45
CA PHE A 172 -4.63 -26.34 -11.08
C PHE A 172 -5.51 -27.05 -10.05
N ASN A 173 -5.08 -27.10 -8.79
CA ASN A 173 -5.88 -27.71 -7.73
C ASN A 173 -5.77 -26.90 -6.41
N PRO A 174 -6.67 -25.93 -6.17
CA PRO A 174 -6.73 -25.19 -4.92
C PRO A 174 -7.52 -25.91 -3.81
N GLY A 175 -7.75 -27.23 -3.90
CA GLY A 175 -8.57 -27.99 -2.94
C GLY A 175 -8.10 -27.95 -1.48
N HIS A 176 -6.82 -27.61 -1.26
CA HIS A 176 -6.18 -27.44 0.05
C HIS A 176 -6.29 -26.01 0.62
N GLU A 177 -6.86 -25.06 -0.12
CA GLU A 177 -7.19 -23.75 0.43
C GLU A 177 -8.41 -23.83 1.35
N HIS A 178 -8.49 -22.87 2.27
CA HIS A 178 -9.62 -22.72 3.18
C HIS A 178 -10.52 -21.56 2.74
N PRO A 179 -11.82 -21.59 3.13
CA PRO A 179 -12.71 -20.43 3.06
C PRO A 179 -12.36 -19.39 4.15
N ASP A 180 -11.19 -18.77 4.02
CA ASP A 180 -10.49 -18.01 5.07
C ASP A 180 -10.14 -16.56 4.66
N GLN A 181 -10.82 -15.98 3.66
CA GLN A 181 -10.54 -14.60 3.25
C GLN A 181 -10.94 -13.62 4.36
N ASN A 182 -10.07 -12.64 4.64
CA ASN A 182 -10.09 -11.75 5.82
C ASN A 182 -9.82 -12.45 7.18
N SER A 183 -9.23 -13.65 7.19
CA SER A 183 -8.73 -14.28 8.41
C SER A 183 -7.48 -13.58 8.96
N PHE A 184 -7.21 -13.77 10.24
CA PHE A 184 -6.00 -13.29 10.89
C PHE A 184 -5.59 -14.20 12.05
N THR A 185 -4.33 -14.06 12.47
CA THR A 185 -3.84 -14.61 13.73
C THR A 185 -3.21 -13.50 14.56
N PHE A 186 -3.20 -13.70 15.88
CA PHE A 186 -2.61 -12.76 16.82
C PHE A 186 -1.92 -13.51 17.96
N ALA A 187 -0.62 -13.28 18.11
CA ALA A 187 0.19 -13.85 19.18
C ALA A 187 0.99 -12.75 19.91
N PRO A 188 0.36 -11.99 20.82
CA PRO A 188 1.04 -10.99 21.65
C PRO A 188 2.05 -11.64 22.59
N ASN A 189 3.24 -11.05 22.72
CA ASN A 189 4.36 -11.60 23.52
C ASN A 189 4.82 -13.01 23.06
N GLY A 190 4.46 -13.44 21.85
CA GLY A 190 4.66 -14.80 21.35
C GLY A 190 3.66 -15.83 21.88
N GLN A 191 2.69 -15.43 22.71
CA GLN A 191 1.62 -16.30 23.17
C GLN A 191 0.46 -16.28 22.18
N VAL A 192 0.06 -17.43 21.66
CA VAL A 192 -1.08 -17.54 20.73
C VAL A 192 -2.36 -17.19 21.44
N PHE A 193 -3.01 -16.12 20.97
CA PHE A 193 -4.31 -15.72 21.46
C PHE A 193 -5.42 -16.01 20.44
N VAL A 194 -5.15 -15.75 19.16
CA VAL A 194 -6.00 -16.15 18.02
C VAL A 194 -5.17 -16.96 17.04
N SER A 195 -5.56 -18.20 16.78
CA SER A 195 -4.86 -19.15 15.89
C SER A 195 -5.68 -19.47 14.64
N GLU A 196 -5.00 -19.94 13.59
CA GLU A 196 -5.69 -20.68 12.51
C GLU A 196 -6.16 -22.05 13.00
N ALA A 197 -7.11 -22.66 12.28
CA ALA A 197 -7.59 -24.02 12.59
C ALA A 197 -6.72 -25.15 12.02
N LEU A 198 -5.75 -24.83 11.15
CA LEU A 198 -4.87 -25.81 10.49
C LEU A 198 -5.67 -26.80 9.60
N TYR A 199 -5.08 -27.94 9.22
CA TYR A 199 -5.74 -28.96 8.42
C TYR A 199 -7.08 -29.40 9.02
N GLY A 200 -8.15 -29.26 8.23
CA GLY A 200 -9.52 -29.61 8.62
C GLY A 200 -10.49 -29.60 7.44
N PRO A 201 -11.77 -29.93 7.68
CA PRO A 201 -12.81 -29.78 6.68
C PRO A 201 -13.01 -28.29 6.32
N LYS A 202 -13.47 -28.03 5.10
CA LYS A 202 -13.60 -26.67 4.55
C LYS A 202 -14.93 -26.07 4.96
N TYR A 203 -14.96 -25.49 6.15
CA TYR A 203 -16.06 -24.71 6.67
C TYR A 203 -15.58 -23.32 7.06
N SER A 204 -16.35 -22.29 6.70
CA SER A 204 -15.96 -20.91 7.00
C SER A 204 -15.91 -20.63 8.50
N PHE A 205 -16.84 -21.21 9.26
CA PHE A 205 -16.87 -21.06 10.73
C PHE A 205 -15.69 -21.70 11.47
N LEU A 206 -14.85 -22.50 10.79
CA LEU A 206 -13.60 -23.01 11.33
C LEU A 206 -12.42 -22.06 11.09
N ASN A 207 -12.65 -20.89 10.50
CA ASN A 207 -11.63 -19.89 10.24
C ASN A 207 -12.03 -18.60 10.95
N ASN A 208 -11.06 -17.71 11.18
CA ASN A 208 -11.29 -16.43 11.85
C ASN A 208 -11.98 -15.40 10.92
N VAL A 209 -13.14 -15.74 10.34
CA VAL A 209 -13.86 -14.97 9.31
C VAL A 209 -15.29 -14.64 9.74
N LEU A 210 -16.09 -14.10 8.81
CA LEU A 210 -17.50 -13.80 8.99
C LEU A 210 -18.39 -14.82 8.27
N VAL A 211 -19.57 -15.07 8.83
CA VAL A 211 -20.66 -15.80 8.15
C VAL A 211 -21.97 -15.02 8.28
N PHE A 212 -22.90 -15.26 7.37
CA PHE A 212 -24.13 -14.47 7.22
C PHE A 212 -25.38 -15.33 7.29
N SER A 213 -26.47 -14.75 7.79
CA SER A 213 -27.78 -15.39 7.89
C SER A 213 -28.89 -14.38 7.57
N PRO A 214 -30.05 -14.82 7.04
CA PRO A 214 -30.29 -16.14 6.50
C PRO A 214 -29.52 -16.38 5.21
N SER A 215 -29.11 -17.63 5.04
CA SER A 215 -28.45 -18.13 3.86
C SER A 215 -29.40 -18.16 2.66
N PRO A 216 -29.00 -17.59 1.51
CA PRO A 216 -29.72 -17.81 0.25
C PRO A 216 -29.32 -19.11 -0.47
N THR A 217 -28.12 -19.68 -0.22
CA THR A 217 -27.58 -20.76 -1.06
C THR A 217 -26.85 -21.91 -0.33
N SER A 218 -26.63 -21.83 0.98
CA SER A 218 -25.93 -22.83 1.80
C SER A 218 -26.59 -24.20 1.73
N GLN A 219 -25.76 -25.23 1.69
CA GLN A 219 -26.20 -26.63 1.60
C GLN A 219 -25.94 -27.41 2.90
N CYS A 220 -25.20 -26.84 3.86
CA CYS A 220 -24.77 -27.58 5.06
C CYS A 220 -24.95 -26.85 6.39
N ASN A 221 -24.92 -25.51 6.41
CA ASN A 221 -24.86 -24.75 7.66
C ASN A 221 -26.11 -23.87 7.92
N VAL A 222 -27.24 -24.18 7.27
CA VAL A 222 -28.49 -23.40 7.36
C VAL A 222 -28.87 -23.14 8.84
N PRO A 223 -29.20 -21.89 9.23
CA PRO A 223 -29.45 -20.72 8.37
C PRO A 223 -28.21 -19.92 7.98
N TRP A 224 -27.00 -20.37 8.30
CA TRP A 224 -25.75 -19.67 8.05
C TRP A 224 -25.07 -20.08 6.73
N GLU A 225 -24.40 -19.11 6.13
CA GLU A 225 -23.57 -19.28 4.93
C GLU A 225 -22.30 -18.44 5.06
N GLY A 226 -21.17 -19.06 4.76
CA GLY A 226 -19.88 -18.43 4.71
C GLY A 226 -19.40 -18.23 3.28
N GLN A 227 -18.11 -18.46 3.05
CA GLN A 227 -17.45 -18.22 1.78
C GLN A 227 -17.65 -19.38 0.80
N LEU A 228 -17.54 -19.06 -0.48
CA LEU A 228 -17.71 -19.97 -1.61
C LEU A 228 -16.76 -21.17 -1.51
N GLY A 229 -17.26 -22.36 -1.87
CA GLY A 229 -16.50 -23.60 -1.91
C GLY A 229 -16.45 -24.38 -0.58
N GLU A 230 -17.13 -23.91 0.47
CA GLU A 230 -17.24 -24.62 1.74
C GLU A 230 -18.15 -25.89 1.66
N CYS A 231 -18.41 -26.52 2.81
CA CYS A 231 -19.29 -27.68 3.00
C CYS A 231 -18.71 -29.06 2.62
N ALA A 232 -17.38 -29.21 2.51
CA ALA A 232 -16.77 -30.50 2.20
C ALA A 232 -15.37 -30.66 2.80
N LYS A 233 -14.79 -31.87 2.71
CA LYS A 233 -13.40 -32.13 3.12
C LYS A 233 -12.38 -31.32 2.30
N TRP A 234 -12.65 -31.15 1.01
CA TRP A 234 -11.86 -30.37 0.07
C TRP A 234 -12.65 -29.14 -0.37
N LEU A 235 -11.95 -28.06 -0.74
CA LEU A 235 -12.61 -26.86 -1.23
C LEU A 235 -13.30 -27.23 -2.54
N ARG A 236 -14.60 -26.93 -2.66
CA ARG A 236 -15.41 -27.25 -3.86
C ARG A 236 -15.15 -26.24 -4.99
N TRP A 237 -13.89 -26.06 -5.37
CA TRP A 237 -13.45 -25.06 -6.33
C TRP A 237 -13.97 -25.28 -7.75
N THR A 238 -14.40 -26.50 -8.08
CA THR A 238 -15.03 -26.86 -9.35
C THR A 238 -16.50 -26.45 -9.44
N ASP A 239 -17.13 -26.05 -8.33
CA ASP A 239 -18.52 -25.61 -8.35
C ASP A 239 -18.67 -24.28 -9.11
N PRO A 240 -19.84 -24.04 -9.75
CA PRO A 240 -20.10 -22.80 -10.48
C PRO A 240 -19.84 -21.54 -9.65
N GLY A 241 -19.03 -20.61 -10.18
CA GLY A 241 -18.72 -19.32 -9.55
C GLY A 241 -17.67 -19.37 -8.44
N VAL A 242 -17.31 -20.55 -7.90
CA VAL A 242 -16.27 -20.65 -6.85
C VAL A 242 -14.89 -20.33 -7.41
N GLY A 243 -14.64 -20.67 -8.68
CA GLY A 243 -13.39 -20.36 -9.38
C GLY A 243 -13.09 -18.86 -9.48
N ASP A 244 -14.10 -17.99 -9.35
CA ASP A 244 -13.97 -16.53 -9.36
C ASP A 244 -13.83 -15.95 -7.94
N SER A 245 -13.87 -16.79 -6.90
CA SER A 245 -13.76 -16.38 -5.49
C SER A 245 -12.44 -15.67 -5.21
N ALA A 246 -12.53 -14.53 -4.51
CA ALA A 246 -11.37 -13.72 -4.18
C ALA A 246 -11.57 -12.87 -2.92
N GLY A 247 -10.50 -12.79 -2.12
CA GLY A 247 -10.19 -11.63 -1.28
C GLY A 247 -9.13 -10.75 -1.93
N GLU A 248 -8.91 -9.56 -1.37
CA GLU A 248 -7.86 -8.64 -1.81
C GLU A 248 -7.32 -7.83 -0.62
N LEU A 249 -6.00 -7.78 -0.47
CA LEU A 249 -5.32 -6.85 0.44
C LEU A 249 -5.48 -5.43 -0.09
N ILE A 250 -6.12 -4.56 0.69
CA ILE A 250 -6.37 -3.16 0.31
C ILE A 250 -5.18 -2.28 0.72
N ALA A 251 -4.68 -2.47 1.93
CA ALA A 251 -3.58 -1.65 2.46
C ALA A 251 -2.82 -2.40 3.55
N ALA A 252 -1.51 -2.12 3.66
CA ALA A 252 -0.66 -2.62 4.73
C ALA A 252 0.48 -1.64 4.99
N SER A 253 0.67 -1.22 6.24
CA SER A 253 1.74 -0.33 6.66
C SER A 253 2.09 -0.56 8.13
N ALA A 254 3.37 -0.51 8.46
CA ALA A 254 3.85 -0.53 9.84
C ALA A 254 4.73 0.69 10.12
N HIS A 255 4.64 1.21 11.34
CA HIS A 255 5.44 2.34 11.85
C HIS A 255 5.77 2.07 13.32
N GLY A 256 7.05 1.83 13.61
CA GLY A 256 7.48 1.34 14.94
C GLY A 256 6.76 0.03 15.31
N ASP A 257 6.19 -0.01 16.52
CA ASP A 257 5.43 -1.15 17.04
C ASP A 257 3.94 -1.14 16.63
N ALA A 258 3.54 -0.18 15.80
CA ALA A 258 2.18 -0.08 15.30
C ALA A 258 2.08 -0.60 13.86
N MET A 259 0.96 -1.23 13.54
CA MET A 259 0.66 -1.65 12.18
C MET A 259 -0.81 -1.48 11.83
N PHE A 260 -1.07 -1.27 10.54
CA PHE A 260 -2.39 -1.25 9.93
C PHE A 260 -2.38 -2.22 8.74
N VAL A 261 -3.41 -3.06 8.65
CA VAL A 261 -3.68 -3.86 7.46
C VAL A 261 -5.18 -3.94 7.24
N SER A 262 -5.63 -3.97 5.98
CA SER A 262 -7.03 -4.19 5.65
C SER A 262 -7.23 -5.03 4.39
N GLY A 263 -8.40 -5.67 4.30
CA GLY A 263 -8.78 -6.51 3.18
C GLY A 263 -10.27 -6.43 2.85
N GLU A 264 -10.59 -6.68 1.59
CA GLU A 264 -11.96 -6.75 1.05
C GLU A 264 -12.23 -8.19 0.60
N ALA A 265 -13.32 -8.77 1.07
CA ALA A 265 -13.66 -10.17 0.83
C ALA A 265 -15.09 -10.38 0.30
N ALA A 266 -15.82 -9.34 -0.12
CA ALA A 266 -17.18 -9.51 -0.66
C ALA A 266 -17.25 -10.53 -1.81
N ALA A 267 -16.22 -10.60 -2.66
CA ALA A 267 -16.13 -11.55 -3.77
C ALA A 267 -15.82 -13.00 -3.33
N ALA A 268 -15.53 -13.24 -2.06
CA ALA A 268 -15.42 -14.57 -1.49
C ALA A 268 -16.78 -15.16 -1.08
N TYR A 269 -17.85 -14.36 -1.09
CA TYR A 269 -19.20 -14.79 -0.72
C TYR A 269 -20.11 -14.86 -1.95
N SER A 270 -21.20 -15.62 -1.84
CA SER A 270 -22.20 -15.74 -2.90
C SER A 270 -22.81 -14.39 -3.26
N SER A 271 -22.88 -14.06 -4.55
CA SER A 271 -23.54 -12.86 -5.04
C SER A 271 -25.04 -12.81 -4.69
N ALA A 272 -25.65 -13.97 -4.37
CA ALA A 272 -27.03 -14.07 -3.91
C ALA A 272 -27.25 -13.40 -2.54
N MET A 273 -26.20 -13.25 -1.72
CA MET A 273 -26.28 -12.47 -0.47
C MET A 273 -26.36 -10.96 -0.73
N ARG A 274 -26.01 -10.50 -1.94
CA ARG A 274 -26.04 -9.08 -2.33
C ARG A 274 -25.19 -8.18 -1.42
N LEU A 275 -24.05 -8.69 -0.97
CA LEU A 275 -23.04 -7.93 -0.24
C LEU A 275 -22.30 -6.99 -1.21
N LYS A 276 -22.08 -5.75 -0.78
CA LYS A 276 -21.28 -4.74 -1.50
C LYS A 276 -19.83 -4.70 -1.00
N SER A 277 -19.65 -4.86 0.32
CA SER A 277 -18.35 -4.84 0.97
C SER A 277 -18.37 -5.75 2.19
N VAL A 278 -17.30 -6.52 2.35
CA VAL A 278 -16.95 -7.25 3.58
C VAL A 278 -15.51 -6.85 3.88
N TYR A 279 -15.36 -5.65 4.45
CA TYR A 279 -14.08 -5.01 4.70
C TYR A 279 -13.64 -5.22 6.14
N ARG A 280 -12.45 -5.79 6.33
CA ARG A 280 -11.84 -5.96 7.65
C ARG A 280 -10.57 -5.14 7.74
N ALA A 281 -10.37 -4.45 8.86
CA ALA A 281 -9.15 -3.73 9.18
C ALA A 281 -8.59 -4.14 10.55
N LEU A 282 -7.28 -4.36 10.62
CA LEU A 282 -6.53 -4.67 11.83
C LEU A 282 -5.59 -3.51 12.15
N LEU A 283 -5.63 -3.05 13.40
CA LEU A 283 -4.78 -2.01 13.95
C LEU A 283 -4.05 -2.50 15.19
N LEU A 284 -2.77 -2.81 15.05
CA LEU A 284 -1.89 -3.02 16.19
C LEU A 284 -1.45 -1.65 16.68
N LEU A 285 -1.89 -1.25 17.88
CA LEU A 285 -1.65 0.08 18.44
C LEU A 285 -0.39 0.15 19.33
N ASN A 286 0.07 -1.03 19.75
CA ASN A 286 1.32 -1.36 20.41
C ASN A 286 1.45 -2.89 20.34
N SER A 287 2.58 -3.46 20.80
CA SER A 287 2.83 -4.90 20.75
C SER A 287 1.74 -5.77 21.40
N GLN A 288 0.91 -5.26 22.29
CA GLN A 288 -0.08 -6.05 23.02
C GLN A 288 -1.52 -5.56 22.85
N THR A 289 -1.83 -4.65 21.93
CA THR A 289 -3.21 -4.19 21.73
C THR A 289 -3.56 -4.17 20.24
N LEU A 290 -4.43 -5.10 19.85
CA LEU A 290 -4.97 -5.21 18.51
C LEU A 290 -6.44 -4.77 18.51
N VAL A 291 -6.79 -3.89 17.58
CA VAL A 291 -8.17 -3.53 17.28
C VAL A 291 -8.52 -4.10 15.92
N VAL A 292 -9.59 -4.90 15.87
CA VAL A 292 -10.17 -5.45 14.65
C VAL A 292 -11.47 -4.72 14.38
N VAL A 293 -11.62 -4.22 13.17
CA VAL A 293 -12.80 -3.51 12.70
C VAL A 293 -13.37 -4.28 11.52
N ASP A 294 -14.63 -4.67 11.62
CA ASP A 294 -15.41 -5.16 10.50
C ASP A 294 -16.38 -4.08 10.03
N HIS A 295 -16.39 -3.85 8.72
CA HIS A 295 -17.33 -2.99 8.02
C HIS A 295 -17.97 -3.78 6.89
N ILE A 296 -19.29 -3.92 6.96
CA ILE A 296 -20.06 -4.69 6.01
C ILE A 296 -21.10 -3.77 5.38
N GLU A 297 -21.23 -3.84 4.07
CA GLU A 297 -22.28 -3.17 3.32
C GLU A 297 -23.08 -4.18 2.51
N LYS A 298 -24.40 -4.04 2.50
CA LYS A 298 -25.31 -4.84 1.68
C LYS A 298 -26.18 -3.95 0.79
N ARG A 299 -26.74 -4.52 -0.28
CA ARG A 299 -27.80 -3.87 -1.05
C ARG A 299 -29.11 -3.89 -0.27
N ASP A 300 -30.01 -2.96 -0.57
CA ASP A 300 -31.28 -2.80 0.17
C ASP A 300 -32.18 -4.03 0.07
N ASP A 301 -32.01 -4.80 -1.01
CA ASP A 301 -32.73 -6.03 -1.33
C ASP A 301 -31.97 -7.31 -0.90
N SER A 302 -30.94 -7.19 -0.06
CA SER A 302 -30.20 -8.34 0.48
C SER A 302 -31.07 -9.16 1.45
N PRO A 303 -31.04 -10.51 1.37
CA PRO A 303 -31.76 -11.37 2.30
C PRO A 303 -31.12 -11.42 3.70
N VAL A 304 -29.85 -11.03 3.83
CA VAL A 304 -29.06 -11.16 5.07
C VAL A 304 -29.56 -10.20 6.14
N ASN A 305 -29.75 -10.69 7.37
CA ASN A 305 -30.19 -9.92 8.52
C ASN A 305 -29.35 -10.15 9.79
N ALA A 306 -28.36 -11.04 9.75
CA ALA A 306 -27.44 -11.32 10.84
C ALA A 306 -26.05 -11.65 10.30
N VAL A 307 -25.03 -11.37 11.11
CA VAL A 307 -23.64 -11.69 10.84
C VAL A 307 -23.02 -12.29 12.09
N SER A 308 -22.19 -13.32 11.93
CA SER A 308 -21.38 -13.85 13.02
C SER A 308 -19.90 -13.86 12.71
N ALA A 309 -19.08 -13.58 13.72
CA ALA A 309 -17.62 -13.63 13.65
C ALA A 309 -17.07 -14.76 14.55
N PHE A 310 -16.02 -15.43 14.07
CA PHE A 310 -15.36 -16.52 14.78
C PHE A 310 -13.93 -16.16 15.15
N PHE A 311 -13.50 -16.53 16.37
CA PHE A 311 -12.12 -16.43 16.81
C PHE A 311 -11.68 -17.73 17.49
N HIS A 312 -10.66 -18.38 16.93
CA HIS A 312 -10.21 -19.70 17.34
C HIS A 312 -8.96 -19.64 18.22
N ASN A 313 -8.86 -20.61 19.13
CA ASN A 313 -7.61 -21.03 19.75
C ASN A 313 -7.54 -22.55 19.74
N LEU A 314 -6.39 -23.10 19.32
CA LEU A 314 -6.14 -24.54 19.25
C LEU A 314 -5.41 -25.10 20.47
N ASP A 315 -4.87 -24.22 21.31
CA ASP A 315 -3.90 -24.63 22.34
C ASP A 315 -4.43 -24.47 23.74
N ILE A 316 -5.17 -23.40 23.99
CA ILE A 316 -5.62 -22.97 25.31
C ILE A 316 -7.08 -22.53 25.20
N ASP A 317 -7.89 -23.04 26.10
CA ASP A 317 -9.31 -22.74 26.15
C ASP A 317 -9.57 -21.28 26.60
N PHE A 318 -10.50 -20.64 25.92
CA PHE A 318 -11.16 -19.43 26.37
C PHE A 318 -12.04 -19.70 27.59
N LYS A 319 -12.12 -18.69 28.44
CA LYS A 319 -13.10 -18.58 29.52
C LYS A 319 -13.83 -17.27 29.37
N TYR A 320 -15.07 -17.21 29.85
CA TYR A 320 -15.77 -15.93 29.92
C TYR A 320 -15.12 -15.03 30.94
N VAL A 321 -15.11 -13.72 30.66
CA VAL A 321 -14.73 -12.74 31.67
C VAL A 321 -15.87 -12.66 32.69
N PRO A 322 -15.64 -13.00 33.99
CA PRO A 322 -16.71 -13.05 34.98
C PRO A 322 -17.43 -11.71 35.19
N HIS A 323 -16.78 -10.60 34.85
CA HIS A 323 -17.33 -9.24 34.85
C HIS A 323 -17.08 -8.65 33.45
N SER A 324 -18.13 -8.20 32.76
CA SER A 324 -18.02 -7.57 31.45
C SER A 324 -16.99 -6.44 31.48
N PHE A 325 -16.30 -6.20 30.36
CA PHE A 325 -15.32 -5.11 30.29
C PHE A 325 -16.02 -3.78 30.63
N THR A 326 -15.57 -3.10 31.68
CA THR A 326 -16.19 -1.88 32.25
C THR A 326 -17.68 -2.04 32.59
N ASP A 327 -18.12 -3.24 32.94
CA ASP A 327 -19.52 -3.61 33.17
C ASP A 327 -20.45 -3.35 31.95
N ARG A 328 -19.86 -3.16 30.76
CA ARG A 328 -20.57 -2.69 29.56
C ARG A 328 -20.49 -3.66 28.38
N TYR A 329 -19.31 -4.26 28.15
CA TYR A 329 -19.08 -5.08 26.96
C TYR A 329 -18.80 -6.53 27.32
N ASN A 330 -19.48 -7.45 26.64
CA ASN A 330 -19.18 -8.87 26.70
C ASN A 330 -17.79 -9.14 26.13
N GLY A 331 -17.17 -10.17 26.66
CA GLY A 331 -15.79 -10.51 26.36
C GLY A 331 -15.43 -11.93 26.75
N ALA A 332 -14.26 -12.35 26.30
CA ALA A 332 -13.63 -13.60 26.67
C ALA A 332 -12.19 -13.33 27.13
N LEU A 333 -11.66 -14.24 27.93
CA LEU A 333 -10.27 -14.25 28.34
C LEU A 333 -9.64 -15.61 28.06
N MET A 334 -8.32 -15.62 27.96
CA MET A 334 -7.49 -16.81 27.93
C MET A 334 -6.48 -16.68 29.07
N ASP A 335 -6.49 -17.66 29.97
CA ASP A 335 -5.57 -17.71 31.11
C ASP A 335 -4.32 -18.49 30.73
N VAL A 336 -3.17 -17.85 30.92
CA VAL A 336 -1.87 -18.50 30.81
C VAL A 336 -1.15 -18.25 32.12
N TRP A 337 -1.26 -19.19 33.05
CA TRP A 337 -0.77 -19.02 34.43
C TRP A 337 -1.38 -17.76 35.09
N ASP A 338 -0.55 -16.80 35.51
CA ASP A 338 -0.97 -15.51 36.10
C ASP A 338 -1.20 -14.40 35.05
N ALA A 339 -1.06 -14.71 33.75
CA ALA A 339 -1.24 -13.75 32.66
C ALA A 339 -2.61 -13.88 31.99
N HIS A 340 -3.38 -12.80 32.02
CA HIS A 340 -4.69 -12.73 31.38
C HIS A 340 -4.63 -12.04 30.02
N TYR A 341 -4.94 -12.78 28.96
CA TYR A 341 -5.19 -12.23 27.63
C TYR A 341 -6.70 -12.02 27.47
N LYS A 342 -7.13 -10.84 27.04
CA LYS A 342 -8.55 -10.46 27.08
C LYS A 342 -9.01 -9.94 25.74
N MET A 343 -10.26 -10.23 25.40
CA MET A 343 -10.94 -9.62 24.27
C MET A 343 -12.35 -9.20 24.62
N PHE A 344 -12.84 -8.14 23.98
CA PHE A 344 -14.23 -7.68 24.09
C PHE A 344 -14.70 -7.09 22.77
N TRP A 345 -16.02 -6.98 22.60
CA TRP A 345 -16.62 -6.58 21.32
C TRP A 345 -17.88 -5.74 21.46
N PHE A 346 -18.16 -4.94 20.44
CA PHE A 346 -19.37 -4.13 20.35
C PHE A 346 -19.59 -3.62 18.91
N ASP A 347 -20.82 -3.23 18.59
CA ASP A 347 -21.16 -2.61 17.30
C ASP A 347 -21.15 -1.06 17.36
N SER A 348 -21.42 -0.41 16.23
CA SER A 348 -21.51 1.05 16.14
C SER A 348 -22.59 1.70 17.01
N GLN A 349 -23.57 0.92 17.49
CA GLN A 349 -24.61 1.38 18.42
C GLN A 349 -24.20 1.14 19.89
N GLY A 350 -23.02 0.56 20.12
CA GLY A 350 -22.53 0.18 21.44
C GLY A 350 -23.18 -1.08 21.99
N ARG A 351 -23.90 -1.85 21.17
CA ARG A 351 -24.47 -3.15 21.57
C ARG A 351 -23.35 -4.18 21.60
N SER A 352 -23.34 -5.01 22.64
CA SER A 352 -22.39 -6.10 22.79
C SER A 352 -23.18 -7.38 23.05
N PRO A 353 -23.38 -8.26 22.05
CA PRO A 353 -24.14 -9.48 22.22
C PRO A 353 -23.44 -10.44 23.17
N ASN A 354 -24.22 -11.20 23.94
CA ASN A 354 -23.70 -12.36 24.65
C ASN A 354 -23.40 -13.48 23.64
N THR A 355 -22.36 -14.28 23.89
CA THR A 355 -21.85 -15.29 22.96
C THR A 355 -21.75 -16.65 23.63
N GLN A 356 -21.60 -17.70 22.84
CA GLN A 356 -21.25 -19.06 23.28
C GLN A 356 -19.81 -19.39 22.86
N ILE A 357 -19.00 -19.85 23.82
CA ILE A 357 -17.74 -20.55 23.55
C ILE A 357 -18.12 -21.95 23.08
N GLN A 358 -17.60 -22.36 21.94
CA GLN A 358 -17.93 -23.61 21.29
C GLN A 358 -16.66 -24.39 21.01
N GLU A 359 -16.80 -25.71 20.93
CA GLU A 359 -15.72 -26.62 20.63
C GLU A 359 -16.07 -27.42 19.38
N ALA A 360 -15.07 -27.64 18.54
CA ALA A 360 -15.19 -28.52 17.39
C ALA A 360 -14.04 -29.53 17.38
N GLU A 361 -14.40 -30.80 17.24
CA GLU A 361 -13.47 -31.87 16.93
C GLU A 361 -13.35 -32.02 15.41
N GLN A 362 -12.12 -32.10 14.92
CA GLN A 362 -11.81 -32.24 13.51
C GLN A 362 -11.00 -33.51 13.28
N GLU A 363 -11.41 -34.31 12.29
CA GLU A 363 -10.58 -35.40 11.78
C GLU A 363 -9.44 -34.81 10.93
N ALA A 364 -8.24 -34.73 11.50
CA ALA A 364 -7.02 -34.46 10.74
C ALA A 364 -6.27 -35.77 10.46
N GLU A 365 -5.52 -35.81 9.35
CA GLU A 365 -4.96 -37.02 8.71
C GLU A 365 -4.52 -38.14 9.68
N PHE A 366 -3.75 -37.80 10.71
CA PHE A 366 -3.13 -38.76 11.62
C PHE A 366 -3.55 -38.62 13.09
N LYS A 367 -4.35 -37.60 13.45
CA LYS A 367 -4.83 -37.35 14.83
C LYS A 367 -6.12 -36.52 14.81
N LYS A 368 -7.06 -36.84 15.71
CA LYS A 368 -8.17 -35.95 16.06
C LYS A 368 -7.61 -34.64 16.61
N ARG A 369 -8.13 -33.50 16.14
CA ARG A 369 -7.77 -32.15 16.60
C ARG A 369 -8.97 -31.49 17.22
N TRP A 370 -8.72 -30.70 18.25
CA TRP A 370 -9.73 -29.94 18.96
C TRP A 370 -9.45 -28.45 18.75
N THR A 371 -10.49 -27.69 18.46
CA THR A 371 -10.45 -26.23 18.44
C THR A 371 -11.56 -25.69 19.32
N GLN A 372 -11.24 -24.67 20.11
CA GLN A 372 -12.24 -23.88 20.80
C GLN A 372 -12.34 -22.51 20.13
N PHE A 373 -13.56 -22.00 19.99
CA PHE A 373 -13.79 -20.72 19.35
C PHE A 373 -14.95 -19.96 19.96
N ILE A 374 -14.90 -18.65 19.78
CA ILE A 374 -15.95 -17.72 20.20
C ILE A 374 -16.79 -17.38 18.97
N ASN A 375 -18.12 -17.46 19.10
CA ASN A 375 -19.08 -17.21 18.02
C ASN A 375 -19.92 -15.95 18.32
N ILE A 376 -19.56 -14.81 17.73
CA ILE A 376 -20.13 -13.51 18.09
C ILE A 376 -21.14 -13.07 17.03
N THR A 377 -22.42 -13.26 17.33
CA THR A 377 -23.52 -12.92 16.42
C THR A 377 -24.08 -11.52 16.67
N PHE A 378 -24.10 -10.68 15.63
CA PHE A 378 -24.75 -9.37 15.65
C PHE A 378 -25.97 -9.33 14.70
N PRO A 379 -27.05 -8.62 15.08
CA PRO A 379 -28.13 -8.31 14.14
C PRO A 379 -27.64 -7.28 13.10
N PHE A 380 -27.90 -7.57 11.82
CA PHE A 380 -27.51 -6.78 10.65
C PHE A 380 -28.75 -6.27 9.88
N THR A 381 -29.52 -5.41 10.54
CA THR A 381 -30.81 -4.92 10.01
C THR A 381 -30.66 -3.79 8.98
N GLY A 382 -29.69 -2.89 9.15
CA GLY A 382 -29.41 -1.79 8.21
C GLY A 382 -28.60 -2.21 6.98
N SER A 383 -28.35 -1.26 6.08
CA SER A 383 -27.49 -1.46 4.90
C SER A 383 -25.99 -1.51 5.24
N VAL A 384 -25.60 -0.96 6.40
CA VAL A 384 -24.23 -0.92 6.89
C VAL A 384 -24.15 -1.51 8.30
N GLY A 385 -23.24 -2.45 8.50
CA GLY A 385 -22.89 -3.05 9.78
C GLY A 385 -21.44 -2.72 10.13
N ARG A 386 -21.17 -2.35 11.39
CA ARG A 386 -19.82 -2.06 11.87
C ARG A 386 -19.61 -2.64 13.25
N MET A 387 -18.58 -3.47 13.39
CA MET A 387 -18.24 -4.15 14.64
C MET A 387 -16.77 -3.95 14.97
N VAL A 388 -16.49 -3.84 16.27
CA VAL A 388 -15.15 -3.68 16.82
C VAL A 388 -14.87 -4.81 17.78
N TYR A 389 -13.69 -5.39 17.66
CA TYR A 389 -13.15 -6.38 18.57
C TYR A 389 -11.79 -5.86 19.07
N VAL A 390 -11.63 -5.73 20.37
CA VAL A 390 -10.37 -5.28 20.98
C VAL A 390 -9.75 -6.46 21.70
N MET A 391 -8.52 -6.78 21.35
CA MET A 391 -7.74 -7.89 21.90
C MET A 391 -6.49 -7.32 22.56
N HIS A 392 -6.25 -7.69 23.82
CA HIS A 392 -5.08 -7.16 24.52
C HIS A 392 -4.40 -8.14 25.48
N GLY A 393 -3.09 -7.99 25.60
CA GLY A 393 -2.24 -8.77 26.49
C GLY A 393 -2.31 -8.32 27.96
N PRO A 394 -1.59 -9.03 28.84
CA PRO A 394 -1.64 -8.84 30.30
C PRO A 394 -0.98 -7.54 30.78
N TYR A 395 -0.01 -6.99 30.03
CA TYR A 395 0.79 -5.83 30.47
C TYR A 395 0.27 -4.49 29.93
N VAL A 396 -0.97 -4.46 29.44
CA VAL A 396 -1.63 -3.24 28.97
C VAL A 396 -2.99 -3.10 29.63
N LYS A 397 -3.28 -1.89 30.13
CA LYS A 397 -4.57 -1.55 30.72
C LYS A 397 -5.42 -0.83 29.69
N VAL A 398 -6.38 -1.54 29.11
CA VAL A 398 -7.46 -0.92 28.36
C VAL A 398 -8.56 -0.54 29.34
N SER A 399 -9.01 0.72 29.34
CA SER A 399 -10.03 1.19 30.29
C SER A 399 -11.30 1.73 29.66
N ASN A 400 -11.31 2.03 28.37
CA ASN A 400 -12.51 2.46 27.65
C ASN A 400 -12.30 2.27 26.14
N CYS A 401 -13.37 1.92 25.42
CA CYS A 401 -13.40 1.94 23.96
C CYS A 401 -14.81 2.31 23.49
N ARG A 402 -14.95 3.22 22.53
CA ARG A 402 -16.27 3.57 21.96
C ARG A 402 -16.14 4.15 20.56
N PHE A 403 -17.21 4.02 19.78
CA PHE A 403 -17.40 4.83 18.58
C PHE A 403 -17.58 6.29 18.97
N ILE A 404 -16.90 7.18 18.24
CA ILE A 404 -17.11 8.63 18.28
C ILE A 404 -17.79 9.09 16.99
N GLU A 405 -17.46 8.42 15.88
CA GLU A 405 -18.00 8.75 14.57
C GLU A 405 -18.21 7.47 13.75
N SER A 406 -19.31 7.42 13.02
CA SER A 406 -19.58 6.38 12.03
C SER A 406 -20.31 7.00 10.84
N SER A 407 -19.54 7.42 9.83
CA SER A 407 -20.04 8.09 8.63
C SER A 407 -19.82 7.25 7.37
N LYS A 408 -20.37 7.67 6.22
CA LYS A 408 -20.22 6.95 4.94
C LYS A 408 -18.75 6.70 4.56
N ASN A 409 -17.88 7.68 4.82
CA ASN A 409 -16.48 7.62 4.39
C ASN A 409 -15.57 6.91 5.39
N GLY A 410 -15.98 6.74 6.65
CA GLY A 410 -15.16 6.03 7.63
C GLY A 410 -15.76 5.99 9.03
N LEU A 411 -14.93 5.56 9.98
CA LEU A 411 -15.26 5.53 11.40
C LEU A 411 -14.13 6.08 12.26
N LYS A 412 -14.50 6.55 13.46
CA LYS A 412 -13.58 6.95 14.52
C LYS A 412 -13.90 6.23 15.83
N LEU A 413 -12.86 5.70 16.46
CA LEU A 413 -12.91 5.08 17.78
C LEU A 413 -12.06 5.88 18.76
N SER A 414 -12.55 6.07 19.98
CA SER A 414 -11.73 6.46 21.12
C SER A 414 -11.41 5.20 21.91
N LEU A 415 -10.13 4.97 22.18
CA LEU A 415 -9.63 3.85 22.96
C LEU A 415 -8.62 4.38 23.99
N VAL A 416 -8.86 4.10 25.27
CA VAL A 416 -7.96 4.51 26.35
C VAL A 416 -7.06 3.33 26.73
N ILE A 417 -5.76 3.47 26.43
CA ILE A 417 -4.72 2.48 26.75
C ILE A 417 -3.73 3.12 27.72
N ASN A 418 -3.48 2.49 28.86
CA ASN A 418 -2.56 2.97 29.90
C ASN A 418 -2.82 4.46 30.24
N ASN A 419 -4.11 4.80 30.43
CA ASN A 419 -4.61 6.16 30.71
C ASN A 419 -4.35 7.20 29.60
N THR A 420 -3.91 6.78 28.41
CA THR A 420 -3.76 7.63 27.24
C THR A 420 -4.90 7.35 26.25
N GLU A 421 -5.69 8.37 25.94
CA GLU A 421 -6.71 8.28 24.89
C GLU A 421 -6.04 8.31 23.52
N LYS A 422 -6.35 7.29 22.71
CA LYS A 422 -6.00 7.19 21.30
C LYS A 422 -7.25 7.28 20.46
N ILE A 423 -7.23 8.14 19.45
CA ILE A 423 -8.27 8.28 18.45
C ILE A 423 -7.84 7.50 17.21
N VAL A 424 -8.61 6.47 16.86
CA VAL A 424 -8.36 5.60 15.70
C VAL A 424 -9.35 5.95 14.61
N SER A 425 -8.86 6.41 13.46
CA SER A 425 -9.68 6.73 12.28
C SER A 425 -9.40 5.73 11.16
N VAL A 426 -10.44 5.10 10.61
CA VAL A 426 -10.34 4.12 9.52
C VAL A 426 -11.31 4.51 8.40
N VAL A 427 -10.83 4.52 7.16
CA VAL A 427 -11.68 4.77 5.98
C VAL A 427 -12.36 3.47 5.54
N THR A 428 -13.65 3.57 5.24
CA THR A 428 -14.47 2.49 4.70
C THR A 428 -14.71 2.62 3.20
N ASN A 429 -14.89 3.85 2.71
CA ASN A 429 -14.91 4.16 1.27
C ASN A 429 -13.49 4.16 0.70
N HIS A 430 -12.87 2.98 0.68
CA HIS A 430 -11.43 2.81 0.45
C HIS A 430 -11.01 2.94 -1.02
N ARG A 431 -11.95 2.83 -1.97
CA ARG A 431 -11.69 2.95 -3.41
C ARG A 431 -11.63 4.40 -3.91
N ASP A 432 -12.16 5.34 -3.13
CA ASP A 432 -12.17 6.76 -3.51
C ASP A 432 -11.08 7.51 -2.73
N ILE A 433 -10.00 7.87 -3.44
CA ILE A 433 -8.89 8.64 -2.87
C ILE A 433 -9.32 10.05 -2.40
N GLY A 434 -10.32 10.66 -3.04
CA GLY A 434 -10.89 11.95 -2.62
C GLY A 434 -11.61 11.82 -1.29
N ALA A 435 -12.44 10.78 -1.13
CA ALA A 435 -13.11 10.47 0.12
C ALA A 435 -12.11 10.19 1.25
N ARG A 436 -11.04 9.41 0.98
CA ARG A 436 -9.95 9.15 1.93
C ARG A 436 -9.26 10.43 2.38
N SER A 437 -8.88 11.28 1.43
CA SER A 437 -8.21 12.56 1.70
C SER A 437 -9.07 13.51 2.52
N SER A 438 -10.35 13.62 2.16
CA SER A 438 -11.31 14.45 2.90
C SER A 438 -11.52 13.95 4.34
N TYR A 439 -11.56 12.63 4.53
CA TYR A 439 -11.82 12.02 5.83
C TYR A 439 -10.62 12.04 6.79
N LEU A 440 -9.42 11.70 6.29
CA LEU A 440 -8.22 11.55 7.11
C LEU A 440 -7.28 12.76 7.07
N GLY A 441 -7.46 13.65 6.10
CA GLY A 441 -6.51 14.72 5.76
C GLY A 441 -5.38 14.28 4.82
N PHE A 442 -5.40 13.04 4.32
CA PHE A 442 -4.44 12.52 3.34
C PHE A 442 -4.99 11.27 2.63
N GLY A 443 -4.44 10.92 1.46
CA GLY A 443 -4.88 9.78 0.64
C GLY A 443 -4.55 8.37 1.18
N GLY A 444 -4.40 8.19 2.50
CA GLY A 444 -4.17 6.89 3.12
C GLY A 444 -5.45 6.22 3.63
N TYR A 445 -5.30 5.16 4.43
CA TYR A 445 -6.43 4.31 4.83
C TYR A 445 -6.77 4.36 6.33
N ALA A 446 -5.80 4.73 7.17
CA ALA A 446 -6.01 4.89 8.60
C ALA A 446 -5.06 5.88 9.23
N LYS A 447 -5.49 6.46 10.36
CA LYS A 447 -4.74 7.39 11.19
C LYS A 447 -4.97 7.07 12.66
N VAL A 448 -3.92 7.17 13.46
CA VAL A 448 -4.00 7.09 14.94
C VAL A 448 -3.43 8.38 15.52
N GLU A 449 -4.20 9.02 16.38
CA GLU A 449 -3.82 10.27 17.05
C GLU A 449 -3.90 10.11 18.56
N ASP A 450 -2.91 10.64 19.26
CA ASP A 450 -2.96 10.86 20.70
C ASP A 450 -2.36 12.24 21.02
N ARG A 451 -2.26 12.59 22.31
CA ARG A 451 -1.75 13.90 22.75
C ARG A 451 -0.27 14.15 22.40
N HIS A 452 0.47 13.12 22.00
CA HIS A 452 1.91 13.16 21.78
C HIS A 452 2.29 12.95 20.31
N GLN A 453 1.47 12.22 19.54
CA GLN A 453 1.82 11.86 18.17
C GLN A 453 0.59 11.58 17.29
N VAL A 454 0.81 11.71 15.97
CA VAL A 454 -0.10 11.29 14.91
C VAL A 454 0.62 10.30 14.00
N ILE A 455 0.15 9.06 13.99
CA ILE A 455 0.61 8.02 13.06
C ILE A 455 -0.31 8.03 11.84
N ARG A 456 0.25 8.37 10.68
CA ARG A 456 -0.42 8.27 9.38
C ARG A 456 0.13 7.04 8.66
N PHE A 457 -0.63 5.95 8.66
CA PHE A 457 -0.21 4.73 7.99
C PHE A 457 0.01 4.99 6.49
N GLY A 458 1.19 4.65 5.98
CA GLY A 458 1.70 5.03 4.66
C GLY A 458 2.60 6.27 4.59
N LEU A 459 2.53 7.21 5.55
CA LEU A 459 3.34 8.45 5.53
C LEU A 459 4.33 8.59 6.71
N GLY A 460 4.10 7.91 7.83
CA GLY A 460 4.98 7.98 9.00
C GLY A 460 4.31 8.49 10.27
N THR A 461 5.13 8.67 11.30
CA THR A 461 4.73 9.23 12.59
C THR A 461 5.18 10.68 12.69
N GLN A 462 4.27 11.55 13.10
CA GLN A 462 4.55 12.95 13.42
C GLN A 462 4.36 13.18 14.91
N LEU A 463 5.34 13.80 15.57
CA LEU A 463 5.22 14.20 16.97
C LEU A 463 4.37 15.46 17.06
N VAL A 464 3.41 15.48 17.98
CA VAL A 464 2.64 16.68 18.32
C VAL A 464 3.50 17.49 19.31
N PRO A 465 3.92 18.71 18.96
CA PRO A 465 4.69 19.53 19.88
C PRO A 465 3.90 19.73 21.17
N LYS A 466 4.54 19.53 22.32
CA LYS A 466 3.93 19.93 23.60
C LYS A 466 3.65 21.43 23.51
N GLN A 467 2.38 21.81 23.38
CA GLN A 467 1.98 23.16 23.71
C GLN A 467 2.31 23.34 25.20
N THR A 468 3.45 23.96 25.50
CA THR A 468 3.65 24.63 26.77
C THR A 468 2.54 25.66 26.87
N LYS A 469 1.43 25.28 27.50
CA LYS A 469 0.51 26.25 28.09
C LYS A 469 1.38 27.02 29.09
N LEU A 470 1.96 28.13 28.64
CA LEU A 470 2.40 29.16 29.55
C LEU A 470 1.10 29.56 30.24
N HIS A 471 0.92 29.09 31.47
CA HIS A 471 -0.22 29.45 32.29
C HIS A 471 -0.21 30.98 32.37
N ASN A 472 -1.16 31.64 31.71
CA ASN A 472 -1.38 33.09 31.75
C ASN A 472 -1.92 33.53 33.13
N HIS A 473 -1.31 33.08 34.22
CA HIS A 473 -1.63 33.52 35.58
C HIS A 473 -1.25 35.00 35.82
N LEU A 474 -0.43 35.60 34.96
CA LEU A 474 -0.07 37.01 35.05
C LEU A 474 -1.15 37.94 34.47
N PHE A 475 -1.98 37.48 33.52
CA PHE A 475 -3.00 38.32 32.90
C PHE A 475 -4.28 38.41 33.75
N ASP A 476 -4.65 37.31 34.43
CA ASP A 476 -5.81 37.31 35.36
C ASP A 476 -5.57 38.12 36.63
N PHE A 477 -4.32 38.25 37.10
CA PHE A 477 -4.00 39.10 38.24
C PHE A 477 -4.17 40.60 37.91
N GLY A 478 -3.74 41.04 36.73
CA GLY A 478 -3.87 42.44 36.30
C GLY A 478 -5.32 42.87 36.07
N VAL A 479 -6.17 41.99 35.54
CA VAL A 479 -7.60 42.29 35.32
C VAL A 479 -8.35 42.34 36.65
N THR A 480 -8.06 41.43 37.58
CA THR A 480 -8.74 41.40 38.88
C THR A 480 -8.38 42.61 39.74
N VAL A 481 -7.11 43.07 39.71
CA VAL A 481 -6.68 44.29 40.41
C VAL A 481 -7.30 45.55 39.77
N ASN A 482 -7.43 45.60 38.45
CA ASN A 482 -8.05 46.74 37.76
C ASN A 482 -9.56 46.87 38.03
N VAL A 483 -10.28 45.76 38.15
CA VAL A 483 -11.71 45.78 38.50
C VAL A 483 -11.92 46.26 39.93
N ILE A 484 -11.02 45.92 40.86
CA ILE A 484 -11.08 46.38 42.26
C ILE A 484 -10.70 47.87 42.36
N ALA A 485 -9.71 48.33 41.59
CA ALA A 485 -9.33 49.75 41.54
C ALA A 485 -10.44 50.62 40.92
N ALA A 486 -11.15 50.12 39.89
CA ALA A 486 -12.28 50.82 39.28
C ALA A 486 -13.49 50.93 40.23
N PHE A 487 -13.69 49.94 41.12
CA PHE A 487 -14.78 49.96 42.09
C PHE A 487 -14.56 50.91 43.29
N TYR A 488 -13.31 51.28 43.58
CA TYR A 488 -12.98 52.12 44.75
C TYR A 488 -12.97 53.64 44.48
N VAL A 489 -13.19 54.10 43.24
CA VAL A 489 -13.13 55.54 42.92
C VAL A 489 -14.54 56.11 42.71
N CYS A 490 -15.30 56.14 43.81
CA CYS A 490 -16.46 57.00 43.94
C CYS A 490 -16.05 58.19 44.82
N PHE A 491 -16.35 59.42 44.36
CA PHE A 491 -16.08 60.75 44.96
C PHE A 491 -14.79 61.49 44.54
N SER A 492 -14.93 62.34 43.51
CA SER A 492 -14.49 63.75 43.48
C SER A 492 -14.42 64.26 42.04
N ARG A 493 -15.01 65.43 41.75
CA ARG A 493 -14.97 66.07 40.41
C ARG A 493 -13.55 66.45 39.95
N LEU A 494 -12.59 66.59 40.87
CA LEU A 494 -11.19 66.92 40.55
C LEU A 494 -10.40 65.73 40.00
N ILE A 495 -10.76 64.50 40.40
CA ILE A 495 -10.05 63.28 39.96
C ILE A 495 -10.39 62.93 38.50
N ARG A 496 -11.56 63.34 37.98
CA ARG A 496 -11.93 63.08 36.57
C ARG A 496 -11.03 63.82 35.57
N TYR A 497 -10.61 65.04 35.89
CA TYR A 497 -9.70 65.80 35.03
C TYR A 497 -8.26 65.28 35.10
N ALA A 498 -7.82 64.83 36.27
CA ALA A 498 -6.53 64.15 36.42
C ALA A 498 -6.50 62.82 35.65
N LEU A 499 -7.57 62.03 35.74
CA LEU A 499 -7.67 60.74 35.06
C LEU A 499 -7.75 60.89 33.54
N LEU A 500 -8.47 61.89 33.03
CA LEU A 500 -8.48 62.23 31.59
C LEU A 500 -7.09 62.68 31.10
N SER A 501 -6.35 63.43 31.93
CA SER A 501 -4.98 63.85 31.59
C SER A 501 -4.01 62.67 31.56
N VAL A 502 -4.13 61.75 32.52
CA VAL A 502 -3.34 60.50 32.55
C VAL A 502 -3.71 59.61 31.37
N LEU A 503 -4.99 59.44 31.04
CA LEU A 503 -5.42 58.65 29.88
C LEU A 503 -4.93 59.25 28.56
N MET A 504 -4.95 60.57 28.42
CA MET A 504 -4.39 61.25 27.24
C MET A 504 -2.86 61.08 27.19
N LEU A 505 -2.15 61.20 28.30
CA LEU A 505 -0.70 60.91 28.38
C LEU A 505 -0.39 59.47 28.00
N TRP A 506 -1.20 58.50 28.46
CA TRP A 506 -1.07 57.09 28.11
C TRP A 506 -1.36 56.81 26.63
N ILE A 507 -2.38 57.44 26.04
CA ILE A 507 -2.65 57.34 24.60
C ILE A 507 -1.50 57.96 23.81
N THR A 508 -0.93 59.06 24.30
CA THR A 508 0.21 59.74 23.65
C THR A 508 1.48 58.89 23.73
N GLU A 509 1.77 58.24 24.87
CA GLU A 509 2.87 57.27 24.98
C GLU A 509 2.63 56.03 24.12
N LEU A 510 1.41 55.49 24.09
CA LEU A 510 1.08 54.32 23.29
C LEU A 510 1.24 54.62 21.78
N LEU A 511 0.83 55.81 21.34
CA LEU A 511 1.04 56.29 19.98
C LEU A 511 2.53 56.58 19.69
N PHE A 512 3.30 57.06 20.67
CA PHE A 512 4.74 57.28 20.52
C PHE A 512 5.50 55.94 20.43
N VAL A 513 5.10 54.93 21.21
CA VAL A 513 5.66 53.57 21.17
C VAL A 513 5.21 52.82 19.92
N SER A 514 3.98 53.02 19.43
CA SER A 514 3.52 52.34 18.20
C SER A 514 4.08 52.98 16.92
N ASN A 515 4.32 54.30 16.89
CA ASN A 515 4.99 54.98 15.76
C ASN A 515 6.53 54.92 15.81
N SER A 516 7.14 54.56 16.94
CA SER A 516 8.61 54.43 17.07
C SER A 516 9.12 52.99 17.07
N CYS A 517 8.27 52.02 16.71
CA CYS A 517 8.70 50.62 16.54
C CYS A 517 9.30 50.36 15.15
N ASP A 518 10.15 51.28 14.69
CA ASP A 518 11.14 51.01 13.67
C ASP A 518 12.53 51.22 14.29
N GLN A 519 13.21 50.09 14.53
CA GLN A 519 14.67 49.92 14.57
C GLN A 519 15.51 49.99 15.86
N LEU A 520 15.04 50.25 17.09
CA LEU A 520 16.01 50.37 18.21
C LEU A 520 15.85 49.59 19.53
N LEU A 521 14.78 48.82 19.76
CA LEU A 521 14.65 48.04 21.02
C LEU A 521 14.28 46.55 20.88
N CYS A 522 14.59 45.92 19.74
CA CYS A 522 14.56 44.45 19.57
C CYS A 522 15.96 43.82 19.49
N LYS A 523 16.91 44.27 20.33
CA LYS A 523 18.25 43.67 20.47
C LYS A 523 18.41 42.84 21.75
N VAL A 524 17.36 42.15 22.19
CA VAL A 524 17.52 41.02 23.10
C VAL A 524 17.82 39.79 22.24
N LYS A 525 19.10 39.38 22.22
CA LYS A 525 19.53 38.09 21.68
C LYS A 525 18.85 36.98 22.48
N TRP A 526 17.70 36.51 22.00
CA TRP A 526 17.26 35.16 22.32
C TRP A 526 18.35 34.23 21.81
N ARG A 527 19.03 33.52 22.73
CA ARG A 527 19.76 32.30 22.35
C ARG A 527 18.69 31.34 21.86
N GLY A 528 18.38 31.42 20.57
CA GLY A 528 17.58 30.44 19.88
C GLY A 528 18.27 29.09 20.11
N ALA A 529 17.52 28.19 20.75
CA ALA A 529 17.80 26.77 20.66
C ALA A 529 18.13 26.46 19.19
N THR A 530 19.27 25.80 18.98
CA THR A 530 19.64 25.20 17.70
C THR A 530 18.39 24.62 17.05
N THR A 531 17.86 25.31 16.04
CA THR A 531 16.74 24.85 15.25
C THR A 531 17.24 23.69 14.43
N ASP A 532 17.01 22.49 14.94
CA ASP A 532 17.17 21.27 14.19
C ASP A 532 16.31 21.39 12.91
N PRO A 533 16.90 21.32 11.71
CA PRO A 533 16.15 21.42 10.46
C PRO A 533 15.03 20.36 10.36
N ASP A 534 15.16 19.24 11.08
CA ASP A 534 14.10 18.23 11.17
C ASP A 534 12.89 18.69 12.00
N LEU A 535 13.10 19.54 13.01
CA LEU A 535 12.02 20.13 13.81
C LEU A 535 11.24 21.19 13.01
N SER A 536 11.93 21.96 12.17
CA SER A 536 11.29 22.92 11.26
C SER A 536 10.45 22.22 10.18
N LYS A 537 10.95 21.11 9.61
CA LYS A 537 10.14 20.25 8.71
C LYS A 537 8.93 19.65 9.43
N GLN A 538 9.09 19.19 10.67
CA GLN A 538 7.99 18.65 11.48
C GLN A 538 6.92 19.70 11.84
N MET A 539 7.33 20.97 12.04
CA MET A 539 6.42 22.10 12.25
C MET A 539 5.67 22.50 10.96
N MET A 540 6.33 22.54 9.80
CA MET A 540 5.68 22.77 8.50
C MET A 540 4.63 21.68 8.17
N LEU A 541 4.90 20.43 8.55
CA LEU A 541 3.97 19.31 8.41
C LEU A 541 2.79 19.37 9.41
N TYR A 542 2.90 20.15 10.49
CA TYR A 542 1.82 20.31 11.47
C TYR A 542 0.78 21.33 11.00
N ASP A 543 1.22 22.41 10.34
CA ASP A 543 0.31 23.42 9.79
C ASP A 543 -0.48 22.92 8.57
N GLN A 544 0.05 21.94 7.82
CA GLN A 544 -0.68 21.29 6.73
C GLN A 544 -1.72 20.29 7.27
N HIS A 545 -2.93 20.80 7.54
CA HIS A 545 -4.09 19.98 7.91
C HIS A 545 -4.52 19.02 6.77
N GLN A 546 -4.10 19.27 5.53
CA GLN A 546 -4.38 18.41 4.37
C GLN A 546 -3.15 18.24 3.48
N PHE A 547 -2.80 16.99 3.19
CA PHE A 547 -1.77 16.65 2.22
C PHE A 547 -2.36 16.63 0.80
N PRO A 548 -1.77 17.33 -0.18
CA PRO A 548 -2.26 17.30 -1.54
C PRO A 548 -2.12 15.89 -2.13
N LEU A 549 -3.12 15.46 -2.90
CA LEU A 549 -3.09 14.18 -3.59
C LEU A 549 -2.07 14.20 -4.72
N PRO A 550 -1.21 13.17 -4.86
CA PRO A 550 -0.07 13.23 -5.76
C PRO A 550 -0.51 13.16 -7.23
N THR A 551 0.13 13.95 -8.08
CA THR A 551 0.14 13.74 -9.55
C THR A 551 1.51 13.20 -9.92
N VAL A 552 1.59 12.05 -10.58
CA VAL A 552 2.87 11.40 -10.87
C VAL A 552 3.32 11.68 -12.29
N VAL A 553 4.56 12.11 -12.47
CA VAL A 553 5.20 12.20 -13.78
C VAL A 553 6.32 11.17 -13.85
N ILE A 554 6.26 10.30 -14.85
CA ILE A 554 7.32 9.33 -15.16
C ILE A 554 8.06 9.85 -16.39
N THR A 555 9.38 9.97 -16.25
CA THR A 555 10.28 10.37 -17.34
C THR A 555 11.51 9.48 -17.35
N THR A 556 12.13 9.33 -18.51
CA THR A 556 13.22 8.40 -18.73
C THR A 556 13.96 8.73 -20.02
N MET A 557 15.21 8.30 -20.14
CA MET A 557 15.81 8.12 -21.47
C MET A 557 15.06 7.04 -22.27
N PRO A 558 15.04 7.13 -23.61
CA PRO A 558 14.45 6.13 -24.47
C PRO A 558 15.05 4.75 -24.20
N GLY A 559 14.23 3.71 -24.05
CA GLY A 559 14.72 2.34 -23.86
C GLY A 559 15.16 1.98 -22.42
N SER A 560 15.05 2.88 -21.44
CA SER A 560 15.35 2.48 -20.04
C SER A 560 14.34 1.50 -19.45
N GLY A 561 13.17 1.34 -20.09
CA GLY A 561 12.15 0.35 -19.69
C GLY A 561 11.11 0.88 -18.71
N SER A 562 10.79 2.19 -18.72
CA SER A 562 9.75 2.78 -17.85
C SER A 562 8.37 2.14 -18.04
N ASP A 563 8.11 1.49 -19.19
CA ASP A 563 6.87 0.76 -19.46
C ASP A 563 6.54 -0.29 -18.37
N ILE A 564 7.55 -0.83 -17.67
CA ILE A 564 7.33 -1.77 -16.56
C ILE A 564 6.53 -1.15 -15.41
N LEU A 565 6.64 0.18 -15.22
CA LEU A 565 5.93 0.90 -14.17
C LEU A 565 4.43 0.98 -14.43
N LYS A 566 3.96 0.75 -15.67
CA LYS A 566 2.52 0.62 -15.97
C LYS A 566 1.85 -0.39 -15.04
N HIS A 567 2.54 -1.49 -14.71
CA HIS A 567 1.99 -2.53 -13.85
C HIS A 567 1.75 -2.10 -12.40
N LEU A 568 2.39 -1.02 -11.93
CA LEU A 568 2.14 -0.45 -10.59
C LEU A 568 0.81 0.31 -10.53
N PHE A 569 0.36 0.84 -11.67
CA PHE A 569 -0.83 1.68 -11.80
C PHE A 569 -1.97 0.99 -12.56
N TYR A 570 -1.75 -0.24 -13.03
CA TYR A 570 -2.76 -1.00 -13.76
C TYR A 570 -3.87 -1.46 -12.82
N ASN A 571 -5.13 -1.19 -13.22
CA ASN A 571 -6.32 -1.51 -12.43
C ASN A 571 -6.29 -0.97 -10.99
N ASN A 572 -5.72 0.23 -10.83
CA ASN A 572 -5.60 0.90 -9.53
C ASN A 572 -6.68 1.98 -9.41
N THR A 573 -7.45 1.99 -8.32
CA THR A 573 -8.56 2.94 -8.13
C THR A 573 -8.10 4.39 -7.90
N ASP A 574 -6.84 4.58 -7.51
CA ASP A 574 -6.30 5.88 -7.14
C ASP A 574 -5.63 6.60 -8.30
N PHE A 575 -5.28 5.88 -9.37
CA PHE A 575 -4.41 6.39 -10.42
C PHE A 575 -4.88 6.01 -11.82
N VAL A 576 -4.87 6.99 -12.72
CA VAL A 576 -5.09 6.81 -14.15
C VAL A 576 -3.77 6.95 -14.89
N TYR A 577 -3.30 5.85 -15.50
CA TYR A 577 -2.03 5.81 -16.23
C TYR A 577 -2.18 6.26 -17.69
N LEU A 578 -1.64 7.43 -18.01
CA LEU A 578 -1.61 7.99 -19.35
C LEU A 578 -0.22 7.83 -19.98
N ARG A 579 -0.16 7.11 -21.09
CA ARG A 579 1.06 7.00 -21.90
C ARG A 579 1.09 8.12 -22.93
N ILE A 580 2.20 8.85 -23.00
CA ILE A 580 2.35 9.97 -23.94
C ILE A 580 3.73 9.88 -24.62
N PRO A 581 3.82 10.03 -25.97
CA PRO A 581 2.71 10.20 -26.90
C PRO A 581 2.03 8.85 -27.29
N THR A 582 0.78 8.92 -27.69
CA THR A 582 0.03 7.87 -28.44
C THR A 582 -0.67 8.52 -29.64
N GLU A 583 -1.30 7.74 -30.52
CA GLU A 583 -2.05 8.28 -31.68
C GLU A 583 -3.13 9.30 -31.28
N HIS A 584 -3.72 9.14 -30.09
CA HIS A 584 -4.81 9.99 -29.59
C HIS A 584 -4.43 10.91 -28.42
N LEU A 585 -3.29 10.63 -27.76
CA LEU A 585 -2.72 11.43 -26.69
C LEU A 585 -1.36 11.94 -27.14
N ASP A 586 -1.34 12.96 -27.98
CA ASP A 586 -0.11 13.56 -28.47
C ASP A 586 0.19 14.90 -27.79
N ILE A 587 1.44 15.31 -27.87
CA ILE A 587 1.93 16.60 -27.40
C ILE A 587 1.46 17.64 -28.43
N PRO A 588 0.87 18.78 -28.00
CA PRO A 588 0.44 19.82 -28.94
C PRO A 588 1.62 20.34 -29.76
N GLU A 589 1.40 20.59 -31.05
CA GLU A 589 2.38 21.28 -31.89
C GLU A 589 2.65 22.68 -31.30
N THR A 590 3.93 23.02 -31.10
CA THR A 590 4.34 24.32 -30.59
C THR A 590 5.40 24.95 -31.49
N GLU A 591 5.66 26.23 -31.32
CA GLU A 591 6.73 26.96 -32.02
C GLU A 591 8.12 26.36 -31.79
N PHE A 592 8.29 25.53 -30.75
CA PHE A 592 9.52 24.84 -30.41
C PHE A 592 9.39 23.32 -30.67
N GLU A 593 10.08 22.82 -31.69
CA GLU A 593 10.27 21.38 -31.87
C GLU A 593 11.34 20.87 -30.90
N PHE A 594 10.93 20.16 -29.85
CA PHE A 594 11.88 19.43 -29.02
C PHE A 594 11.95 17.96 -29.46
N ASP A 595 13.18 17.46 -29.54
CA ASP A 595 13.46 16.13 -30.04
C ASP A 595 12.81 15.05 -29.16
N THR A 596 12.17 14.04 -29.77
CA THR A 596 11.50 12.96 -29.02
C THR A 596 12.48 11.95 -28.40
N LEU A 597 13.76 12.04 -28.78
CA LEU A 597 14.80 11.10 -28.42
C LEU A 597 15.79 11.71 -27.43
N VAL A 598 16.38 12.87 -27.76
CA VAL A 598 17.39 13.54 -26.94
C VAL A 598 17.31 15.06 -27.14
N ASP A 599 17.08 15.79 -26.05
CA ASP A 599 17.10 17.25 -26.01
C ASP A 599 17.98 17.73 -24.85
N ALA A 600 18.71 18.83 -25.08
CA ALA A 600 19.59 19.47 -24.12
C ALA A 600 19.02 20.79 -23.56
N CYS A 601 17.82 21.20 -23.98
CA CYS A 601 17.16 22.40 -23.48
C CYS A 601 16.48 22.17 -22.12
N GLU A 602 16.77 23.06 -21.17
CA GLU A 602 16.16 23.11 -19.84
C GLU A 602 14.98 24.07 -19.83
N TRP A 603 13.91 23.69 -19.12
CA TRP A 603 12.80 24.60 -18.84
C TRP A 603 12.72 24.91 -17.34
N THR A 604 12.69 26.20 -16.99
CA THR A 604 12.78 26.70 -15.63
C THR A 604 11.41 27.06 -15.04
N GLN A 605 11.37 27.26 -13.71
CA GLN A 605 10.17 27.73 -13.02
C GLN A 605 9.78 29.17 -13.46
N SER A 606 10.77 30.03 -13.69
CA SER A 606 10.51 31.42 -14.11
C SER A 606 9.83 31.50 -15.48
N GLU A 607 10.17 30.59 -16.40
CA GLU A 607 9.50 30.53 -17.72
C GLU A 607 8.03 30.17 -17.60
N ALA A 608 7.70 29.21 -16.72
CA ALA A 608 6.31 28.87 -16.44
C ALA A 608 5.54 30.09 -15.90
N GLN A 609 6.13 30.82 -14.94
CA GLN A 609 5.55 32.03 -14.34
C GLN A 609 5.38 33.19 -15.32
N CYS A 610 6.35 33.39 -16.22
CA CYS A 610 6.28 34.38 -17.30
C CYS A 610 5.29 33.98 -18.41
N GLY A 611 4.71 32.78 -18.34
CA GLY A 611 3.75 32.29 -19.33
C GLY A 611 4.38 31.88 -20.65
N HIS A 612 5.64 31.44 -20.66
CA HIS A 612 6.22 30.76 -21.82
C HIS A 612 5.60 29.37 -21.98
N PHE A 613 5.48 28.89 -23.22
CA PHE A 613 4.84 27.61 -23.57
C PHE A 613 3.35 27.47 -23.14
N LYS A 614 2.53 28.53 -23.28
CA LYS A 614 1.12 28.54 -22.83
C LYS A 614 0.28 27.36 -23.33
N MET A 615 0.49 26.91 -24.57
CA MET A 615 -0.24 25.74 -25.10
C MET A 615 0.09 24.45 -24.32
N ILE A 616 1.36 24.25 -23.96
CA ILE A 616 1.80 23.11 -23.15
C ILE A 616 1.27 23.24 -21.73
N GLN A 617 1.31 24.43 -21.14
CA GLN A 617 0.74 24.67 -19.81
C GLN A 617 -0.76 24.36 -19.78
N GLY A 618 -1.53 24.87 -20.75
CA GLY A 618 -2.97 24.61 -20.87
C GLY A 618 -3.29 23.14 -21.13
N TRP A 619 -2.50 22.46 -21.95
CA TRP A 619 -2.61 21.03 -22.21
C TRP A 619 -2.33 20.19 -20.96
N LEU A 620 -1.23 20.44 -20.24
CA LEU A 620 -0.91 19.80 -18.97
C LEU A 620 -2.00 20.03 -17.93
N HIS A 621 -2.47 21.28 -17.81
CA HIS A 621 -3.53 21.63 -16.88
C HIS A 621 -4.83 20.88 -17.19
N SER A 622 -5.21 20.79 -18.48
CA SER A 622 -6.39 20.03 -18.92
C SER A 622 -6.24 18.53 -18.63
N LEU A 623 -5.07 17.96 -18.93
CA LEU A 623 -4.77 16.55 -18.66
C LEU A 623 -4.83 16.20 -17.18
N VAL A 624 -4.27 17.05 -16.31
CA VAL A 624 -4.11 16.77 -14.87
C VAL A 624 -5.35 17.13 -14.06
N HIS A 625 -6.00 18.25 -14.36
CA HIS A 625 -7.12 18.76 -13.56
C HIS A 625 -8.49 18.45 -14.18
N ASN A 626 -8.57 18.17 -15.48
CA ASN A 626 -9.82 17.89 -16.20
C ASN A 626 -9.73 16.60 -17.04
N THR A 627 -9.04 15.58 -16.53
CA THR A 627 -8.69 14.35 -17.27
C THR A 627 -9.88 13.69 -17.96
N HIS A 628 -11.01 13.56 -17.25
CA HIS A 628 -12.22 12.95 -17.81
C HIS A 628 -12.74 13.73 -19.03
N LEU A 629 -12.86 15.06 -18.92
CA LEU A 629 -13.29 15.92 -20.03
C LEU A 629 -12.29 15.88 -21.19
N PHE A 630 -11.00 15.90 -20.87
CA PHE A 630 -9.93 15.77 -21.87
C PHE A 630 -10.09 14.47 -22.67
N LEU A 631 -10.24 13.34 -21.98
CA LEU A 631 -10.40 12.03 -22.62
C LEU A 631 -11.69 11.93 -23.43
N GLN A 632 -12.79 12.55 -22.99
CA GLN A 632 -14.06 12.58 -23.71
C GLN A 632 -13.98 13.35 -25.05
N ASN A 633 -13.17 14.41 -25.11
CA ASN A 633 -13.03 15.25 -26.29
C ASN A 633 -12.19 14.63 -27.41
N ILE A 634 -11.57 13.47 -27.19
CA ILE A 634 -10.81 12.74 -28.22
C ILE A 634 -11.80 12.16 -29.26
N PRO A 635 -11.76 12.57 -30.53
CA PRO A 635 -12.64 12.02 -31.55
C PRO A 635 -12.17 10.61 -31.96
N PHE A 636 -13.12 9.68 -32.10
CA PHE A 636 -12.88 8.41 -32.79
C PHE A 636 -13.48 8.52 -34.20
N HIS A 637 -12.65 8.43 -35.24
CA HIS A 637 -13.20 8.35 -36.59
C HIS A 637 -13.91 7.01 -36.78
N ASP A 638 -15.23 7.03 -36.93
CA ASP A 638 -16.03 5.86 -37.34
C ASP A 638 -15.54 5.35 -38.70
N THR A 639 -14.78 4.26 -38.71
CA THR A 639 -14.59 3.46 -39.93
C THR A 639 -15.83 2.63 -40.19
N SER A 640 -16.91 3.28 -40.63
CA SER A 640 -18.03 2.60 -41.28
C SER A 640 -17.61 2.06 -42.66
N PRO A 641 -18.17 0.93 -43.16
CA PRO A 641 -17.71 0.30 -44.38
C PRO A 641 -18.03 1.18 -45.61
N LEU A 642 -16.98 1.48 -46.38
CA LEU A 642 -17.03 2.27 -47.62
C LEU A 642 -18.15 1.83 -48.58
N LYS A 643 -18.97 2.80 -49.00
CA LYS A 643 -19.78 2.74 -50.23
C LYS A 643 -18.87 2.53 -51.46
N PRO A 644 -19.31 1.77 -52.48
CA PRO A 644 -18.47 1.40 -53.62
C PRO A 644 -18.40 2.55 -54.64
N ALA A 645 -17.24 3.22 -54.73
CA ALA A 645 -16.94 4.13 -55.84
C ALA A 645 -16.32 3.36 -57.02
N GLN A 646 -16.70 3.81 -58.21
CA GLN A 646 -16.57 3.15 -59.52
C GLN A 646 -15.14 2.84 -59.96
N ARG A 647 -15.01 1.71 -60.65
CA ARG A 647 -13.80 1.20 -61.29
C ARG A 647 -13.40 2.08 -62.49
N VAL A 648 -12.14 2.52 -62.50
CA VAL A 648 -11.39 2.82 -63.73
C VAL A 648 -10.22 1.85 -63.84
N SER A 649 -10.12 1.22 -65.00
CA SER A 649 -9.24 0.11 -65.35
C SER A 649 -7.85 0.58 -65.75
N VAL A 650 -6.80 0.11 -65.06
CA VAL A 650 -5.42 0.05 -65.62
C VAL A 650 -4.67 -1.20 -65.11
N SER A 651 -4.08 -1.89 -66.10
CA SER A 651 -3.19 -3.07 -66.17
C SER A 651 -2.93 -3.96 -64.94
N LEU A 652 -3.28 -5.24 -65.09
CA LEU A 652 -2.84 -6.36 -64.28
C LEU A 652 -1.42 -6.78 -64.68
N ASP A 653 -0.40 -6.49 -63.85
CA ASP A 653 0.58 -7.51 -63.42
C ASP A 653 1.70 -7.03 -62.48
N LYS A 654 1.84 -5.72 -62.21
CA LYS A 654 2.76 -5.24 -61.14
C LYS A 654 2.12 -5.09 -59.75
N ARG A 655 0.81 -5.37 -59.60
CA ARG A 655 0.03 -5.08 -58.38
C ARG A 655 0.07 -6.16 -57.29
N ARG A 656 0.57 -7.37 -57.57
CA ARG A 656 0.41 -8.53 -56.66
C ARG A 656 1.49 -8.69 -55.58
N ARG A 657 2.65 -8.02 -55.71
CA ARG A 657 3.72 -8.02 -54.68
C ARG A 657 3.75 -6.75 -53.80
N LEU A 658 3.31 -5.59 -54.32
CA LEU A 658 3.16 -4.34 -53.53
C LEU A 658 1.93 -4.39 -52.61
N ARG A 659 0.78 -4.87 -53.09
CA ARG A 659 -0.42 -5.05 -52.25
C ARG A 659 -0.21 -5.98 -51.06
N ARG A 660 0.66 -7.00 -51.13
CA ARG A 660 0.88 -7.93 -50.00
C ARG A 660 1.73 -7.33 -48.87
N ARG A 661 2.55 -6.31 -49.17
CA ARG A 661 3.34 -5.55 -48.18
C ARG A 661 2.53 -4.38 -47.61
N GLU A 662 1.80 -3.65 -48.47
CA GLU A 662 0.87 -2.60 -48.05
C GLU A 662 -0.27 -3.16 -47.19
N PHE A 663 -0.90 -4.27 -47.58
CA PHE A 663 -1.98 -4.89 -46.78
C PHE A 663 -1.46 -5.42 -45.43
N LYS A 664 -0.20 -5.87 -45.32
CA LYS A 664 0.39 -6.26 -44.03
C LYS A 664 0.76 -5.05 -43.15
N ALA A 665 1.17 -3.94 -43.75
CA ALA A 665 1.44 -2.69 -43.04
C ALA A 665 0.15 -1.99 -42.61
N GLU A 666 -0.86 -1.99 -43.47
CA GLU A 666 -2.21 -1.45 -43.23
C GLU A 666 -2.97 -2.30 -42.20
N MET A 667 -2.85 -3.63 -42.24
CA MET A 667 -3.44 -4.53 -41.24
C MET A 667 -2.69 -4.47 -39.90
N LYS A 668 -1.36 -4.26 -39.89
CA LYS A 668 -0.61 -3.93 -38.65
C LYS A 668 -0.95 -2.54 -38.11
N GLY A 669 -1.19 -1.57 -39.00
CA GLY A 669 -1.64 -0.22 -38.66
C GLY A 669 -3.03 -0.23 -38.04
N ARG A 670 -4.00 -0.88 -38.69
CA ARG A 670 -5.37 -1.06 -38.18
C ARG A 670 -5.41 -1.81 -36.83
N VAL A 671 -4.65 -2.89 -36.67
CA VAL A 671 -4.55 -3.60 -35.37
C VAL A 671 -3.91 -2.73 -34.27
N ARG A 672 -3.05 -1.77 -34.63
CA ARG A 672 -2.47 -0.82 -33.69
C ARG A 672 -3.46 0.30 -33.33
N VAL A 673 -4.18 0.83 -34.32
CA VAL A 673 -5.23 1.84 -34.14
C VAL A 673 -6.38 1.28 -33.29
N ASP A 674 -6.86 0.07 -33.60
CA ASP A 674 -7.93 -0.59 -32.82
C ASP A 674 -7.55 -0.78 -31.34
N ARG A 675 -6.27 -1.07 -31.06
CA ARG A 675 -5.76 -1.21 -29.69
C ARG A 675 -5.63 0.13 -28.96
N ASP A 676 -5.26 1.20 -29.67
CA ASP A 676 -5.12 2.53 -29.09
C ASP A 676 -6.51 3.16 -28.82
N VAL A 677 -7.53 2.87 -29.64
CA VAL A 677 -8.93 3.21 -29.36
C VAL A 677 -9.46 2.46 -28.14
N GLU A 678 -9.24 1.14 -28.06
CA GLU A 678 -9.63 0.33 -26.89
C GLU A 678 -8.98 0.85 -25.60
N TYR A 679 -7.71 1.27 -25.67
CA TYR A 679 -7.01 1.89 -24.56
C TYR A 679 -7.68 3.19 -24.08
N VAL A 680 -8.04 4.11 -24.98
CA VAL A 680 -8.73 5.36 -24.58
C VAL A 680 -10.12 5.07 -24.01
N LEU A 681 -10.85 4.09 -24.54
CA LEU A 681 -12.13 3.64 -23.99
C LEU A 681 -11.99 3.06 -22.58
N GLU A 682 -10.93 2.30 -22.31
CA GLU A 682 -10.60 1.80 -20.97
C GLU A 682 -10.35 2.96 -19.99
N LEU A 683 -9.58 3.98 -20.41
CA LEU A 683 -9.33 5.18 -19.59
C LEU A 683 -10.61 5.98 -19.31
N ARG A 684 -11.51 6.11 -20.29
CA ARG A 684 -12.81 6.77 -20.10
C ARG A 684 -13.66 6.04 -19.07
N ARG A 685 -13.78 4.71 -19.17
CA ARG A 685 -14.51 3.91 -18.17
C ARG A 685 -13.89 4.05 -16.78
N HIS A 686 -12.57 3.99 -16.70
CA HIS A 686 -11.87 4.13 -15.43
C HIS A 686 -12.13 5.48 -14.75
N THR A 687 -12.07 6.59 -15.50
CA THR A 687 -12.32 7.94 -14.96
C THR A 687 -13.79 8.19 -14.62
N LEU A 688 -14.73 7.44 -15.22
CA LEU A 688 -16.13 7.42 -14.82
C LEU A 688 -16.33 6.67 -13.50
N ASP A 689 -15.70 5.50 -13.37
CA ASP A 689 -15.80 4.66 -12.16
C ASP A 689 -15.06 5.28 -10.97
N TYR A 690 -13.97 6.01 -11.23
CA TYR A 690 -13.09 6.63 -10.22
C TYR A 690 -12.83 8.11 -10.56
N PRO A 691 -13.81 9.01 -10.33
CA PRO A 691 -13.70 10.41 -10.73
C PRO A 691 -12.61 11.20 -10.00
N ASN A 692 -12.20 10.76 -8.82
CA ASN A 692 -11.14 11.40 -8.01
C ASN A 692 -9.75 10.80 -8.28
N ALA A 693 -9.63 9.82 -9.19
CA ALA A 693 -8.34 9.20 -9.51
C ALA A 693 -7.34 10.25 -10.03
N ARG A 694 -6.08 10.10 -9.62
CA ARG A 694 -5.00 11.02 -9.94
C ARG A 694 -4.24 10.59 -11.17
N VAL A 695 -3.72 11.56 -11.91
CA VAL A 695 -3.05 11.26 -13.18
C VAL A 695 -1.62 10.79 -12.95
N VAL A 696 -1.24 9.76 -13.71
CA VAL A 696 0.14 9.33 -13.89
C VAL A 696 0.52 9.56 -15.35
N LEU A 697 1.36 10.56 -15.60
CA LEU A 697 1.85 10.91 -16.93
C LEU A 697 3.15 10.16 -17.21
N ASN A 698 3.12 9.13 -18.06
CA ASN A 698 4.33 8.51 -18.58
C ASN A 698 4.78 9.21 -19.86
N LEU A 699 5.67 10.19 -19.67
CA LEU A 699 6.28 10.97 -20.73
C LEU A 699 7.46 10.19 -21.32
N CYS A 700 7.18 9.48 -22.41
CA CYS A 700 8.10 8.47 -22.98
C CYS A 700 9.28 9.05 -23.78
N SER A 701 9.31 10.37 -24.02
CA SER A 701 10.43 10.99 -24.71
C SER A 701 11.58 11.30 -23.75
N GLY A 702 12.81 11.25 -24.27
CA GLY A 702 14.03 11.48 -23.49
C GLY A 702 14.19 12.88 -22.92
N SER A 703 13.31 13.80 -23.29
CA SER A 703 13.54 15.24 -23.22
C SER A 703 12.83 15.93 -22.03
N TRP A 704 11.96 15.21 -21.33
CA TRP A 704 11.15 15.78 -20.23
C TRP A 704 11.86 15.88 -18.90
N ALA A 705 12.92 15.10 -18.68
CA ALA A 705 13.62 15.09 -17.40
C ALA A 705 14.28 16.45 -17.08
N LEU A 706 14.76 17.18 -18.11
CA LEU A 706 15.32 18.53 -17.98
C LEU A 706 14.25 19.63 -17.87
N LYS A 707 12.97 19.26 -17.95
CA LYS A 707 11.80 20.17 -17.92
C LYS A 707 11.00 19.98 -16.62
N LEU A 708 11.49 19.14 -15.70
CA LEU A 708 10.84 18.88 -14.42
C LEU A 708 10.60 20.15 -13.58
N PRO A 709 11.50 21.15 -13.50
CA PRO A 709 11.22 22.38 -12.76
C PRO A 709 10.03 23.16 -13.34
N PHE A 710 9.94 23.26 -14.67
CA PHE A 710 8.77 23.82 -15.34
C PHE A 710 7.50 23.03 -15.03
N LEU A 711 7.54 21.69 -15.13
CA LEU A 711 6.39 20.84 -14.81
C LEU A 711 5.94 20.99 -13.36
N GLN A 712 6.89 21.13 -12.43
CA GLN A 712 6.65 21.34 -11.01
C GLN A 712 5.93 22.67 -10.74
N GLU A 713 6.25 23.71 -11.49
CA GLU A 713 5.56 25.01 -11.41
C GLU A 713 4.15 24.93 -12.01
N VAL A 714 3.98 24.29 -13.17
CA VAL A 714 2.69 24.18 -13.87
C VAL A 714 1.69 23.29 -13.13
N ILE A 715 2.13 22.14 -12.60
CA ILE A 715 1.27 21.19 -11.88
C ILE A 715 1.15 21.54 -10.39
N GLY A 716 2.15 22.23 -9.85
CA GLY A 716 2.19 22.66 -8.45
C GLY A 716 2.70 21.59 -7.48
N PRO A 717 2.58 21.82 -6.16
CA PRO A 717 3.25 21.05 -5.09
C PRO A 717 2.78 19.59 -4.98
N SER A 718 1.71 19.23 -5.69
CA SER A 718 1.21 17.85 -5.79
C SER A 718 2.07 16.94 -6.69
N LEU A 719 2.94 17.52 -7.53
CA LEU A 719 3.76 16.74 -8.45
C LEU A 719 4.74 15.83 -7.71
N ARG A 720 4.84 14.59 -8.20
CA ARG A 720 5.85 13.61 -7.80
C ARG A 720 6.49 13.06 -9.06
N ALA A 721 7.81 13.20 -9.18
CA ALA A 721 8.54 12.72 -10.35
C ALA A 721 9.18 11.34 -10.08
N ILE A 722 9.06 10.43 -11.04
CA ILE A 722 9.81 9.17 -11.09
C ILE A 722 10.70 9.22 -12.32
N TYR A 723 12.01 9.30 -12.11
CA TYR A 723 13.00 9.22 -13.18
C TYR A 723 13.59 7.82 -13.25
N VAL A 724 13.38 7.12 -14.37
CA VAL A 724 13.86 5.74 -14.55
C VAL A 724 15.22 5.74 -15.22
N VAL A 725 16.23 5.25 -14.50
CA VAL A 725 17.61 5.10 -14.99
C VAL A 725 17.96 3.64 -15.16
N ARG A 726 18.44 3.28 -16.35
CA ARG A 726 18.98 1.95 -16.65
C ARG A 726 20.51 1.98 -16.57
N ASP A 727 21.11 0.89 -16.08
CA ASP A 727 22.57 0.70 -16.09
C ASP A 727 23.14 1.04 -17.48
N PRO A 728 24.21 1.86 -17.55
CA PRO A 728 24.71 2.38 -18.82
C PRO A 728 25.12 1.26 -19.79
N ARG A 729 25.70 0.15 -19.28
CA ARG A 729 26.13 -0.98 -20.13
C ARG A 729 24.92 -1.70 -20.71
N ALA A 730 23.90 -1.93 -19.88
CA ALA A 730 22.67 -2.57 -20.32
C ALA A 730 21.88 -1.70 -21.30
N TRP A 731 21.91 -0.37 -21.11
CA TRP A 731 21.27 0.58 -22.01
C TRP A 731 21.98 0.66 -23.37
N ILE A 732 23.32 0.78 -23.39
CA ILE A 732 24.11 0.76 -24.63
C ILE A 732 23.90 -0.55 -25.38
N TYR A 733 23.93 -1.67 -24.67
CA TYR A 733 23.68 -2.99 -25.28
C TYR A 733 22.31 -3.05 -25.95
N LEU A 734 21.27 -2.53 -25.28
CA LEU A 734 19.93 -2.46 -25.83
C LEU A 734 19.89 -1.64 -27.13
N MET A 735 20.54 -0.48 -27.13
CA MET A 735 20.55 0.45 -28.28
C MET A 735 21.25 -0.12 -29.50
N LEU A 736 22.33 -0.91 -29.30
CA LEU A 736 23.18 -1.41 -30.39
C LEU A 736 22.82 -2.83 -30.85
N TYR A 737 22.40 -3.72 -29.94
CA TYR A 737 22.40 -5.17 -30.23
C TYR A 737 21.03 -5.85 -30.08
N ASN A 738 20.03 -5.22 -29.47
CA ASN A 738 18.76 -5.88 -29.15
C ASN A 738 17.76 -5.95 -30.33
N SER A 739 18.05 -5.31 -31.46
CA SER A 739 17.21 -5.36 -32.66
C SER A 739 18.05 -5.34 -33.94
N LYS A 740 17.49 -5.81 -35.05
CA LYS A 740 18.07 -5.68 -36.40
C LYS A 740 17.03 -5.02 -37.34
N PRO A 741 17.27 -3.80 -37.84
CA PRO A 741 18.40 -2.90 -37.53
C PRO A 741 18.44 -2.48 -36.06
N SER A 742 19.60 -2.06 -35.56
CA SER A 742 19.78 -1.59 -34.19
C SER A 742 18.91 -0.35 -33.92
N LEU A 743 18.50 -0.13 -32.67
CA LEU A 743 17.75 1.08 -32.30
C LEU A 743 18.57 2.34 -32.56
N PHE A 744 19.89 2.28 -32.40
CA PHE A 744 20.81 3.37 -32.72
C PHE A 744 20.67 3.84 -34.18
N SER A 745 20.62 2.90 -35.13
CA SER A 745 20.45 3.21 -36.55
C SER A 745 19.00 3.51 -36.92
N LEU A 746 18.04 2.73 -36.40
CA LEU A 746 16.61 2.89 -36.69
C LEU A 746 16.09 4.25 -36.22
N LYS A 747 16.60 4.73 -35.08
CA LYS A 747 16.27 6.03 -34.53
C LYS A 747 17.25 7.13 -34.93
N ASN A 748 18.19 6.86 -35.84
CA ASN A 748 19.11 7.85 -36.40
C ASN A 748 19.79 8.77 -35.36
N ILE A 749 20.28 8.18 -34.26
CA ILE A 749 20.86 8.90 -33.12
C ILE A 749 21.91 9.95 -33.54
N PRO A 750 22.85 9.66 -34.47
CA PRO A 750 23.84 10.66 -34.89
C PRO A 750 23.22 11.92 -35.48
N GLN A 751 22.15 11.80 -36.27
CA GLN A 751 21.47 12.97 -36.86
C GLN A 751 20.77 13.79 -35.78
N HIS A 752 20.08 13.15 -34.84
CA HIS A 752 19.45 13.87 -33.71
C HIS A 752 20.49 14.63 -32.88
N LEU A 753 21.63 14.00 -32.58
CA LEU A 753 22.71 14.67 -31.86
C LEU A 753 23.34 15.81 -32.68
N ALA A 754 23.52 15.66 -33.99
CA ALA A 754 24.01 16.74 -34.85
C ALA A 754 23.05 17.94 -34.89
N LEU A 755 21.73 17.68 -34.85
CA LEU A 755 20.69 18.73 -34.79
C LEU A 755 20.73 19.54 -33.49
N ILE A 756 21.20 18.97 -32.37
CA ILE A 756 21.39 19.68 -31.10
C ILE A 756 22.49 20.75 -31.23
N PHE A 757 23.53 20.51 -32.04
CA PHE A 757 24.76 21.31 -32.04
C PHE A 757 25.02 22.10 -33.35
N HIS A 758 24.04 22.24 -34.25
CA HIS A 758 24.23 22.98 -35.50
C HIS A 758 24.43 24.49 -35.25
N GLN A 759 25.45 25.06 -35.90
CA GLN A 759 26.20 26.25 -35.46
C GLN A 759 25.49 27.61 -35.52
N ASP A 760 24.29 27.73 -36.11
CA ASP A 760 23.60 29.02 -36.28
C ASP A 760 22.36 29.24 -35.41
N MET A 761 21.95 28.27 -34.55
CA MET A 761 20.65 28.35 -33.85
C MET A 761 20.63 27.94 -32.37
N VAL A 762 21.79 27.88 -31.68
CA VAL A 762 21.82 27.55 -30.24
C VAL A 762 21.08 28.60 -29.39
N SER A 763 20.96 29.84 -29.90
CA SER A 763 20.17 30.94 -29.31
C SER A 763 18.67 30.89 -29.63
N ASP A 764 18.26 30.22 -30.72
CA ASP A 764 16.87 30.24 -31.21
C ASP A 764 16.10 28.94 -30.87
N LYS A 765 16.79 27.84 -30.57
CA LYS A 765 16.15 26.54 -30.26
C LYS A 765 15.99 26.22 -28.77
N CYS A 766 16.93 26.62 -27.93
CA CYS A 766 16.73 26.60 -26.48
C CYS A 766 16.40 28.03 -26.05
N PRO A 767 15.13 28.35 -25.75
CA PRO A 767 14.72 29.75 -25.51
C PRO A 767 15.46 30.44 -24.36
N THR A 768 16.06 29.68 -23.43
CA THR A 768 16.69 30.27 -22.24
C THR A 768 17.96 29.54 -21.76
N ALA A 769 17.95 28.21 -21.65
CA ALA A 769 19.04 27.48 -21.01
C ALA A 769 19.42 26.17 -21.74
N PHE A 770 20.74 26.00 -21.93
CA PHE A 770 21.35 24.81 -22.53
C PHE A 770 22.16 24.04 -21.47
N ALA A 771 21.93 22.74 -21.35
CA ALA A 771 22.63 21.87 -20.42
C ALA A 771 24.12 21.72 -20.78
N ALA A 772 24.99 22.35 -19.99
CA ALA A 772 26.43 22.40 -20.26
C ALA A 772 27.10 21.02 -20.33
N GLU A 773 26.53 20.01 -19.67
CA GLU A 773 26.97 18.61 -19.68
C GLU A 773 27.03 18.02 -21.09
N PHE A 774 26.17 18.50 -22.00
CA PHE A 774 26.12 18.05 -23.39
C PHE A 774 27.25 18.61 -24.25
N ARG A 775 27.99 19.64 -23.82
CA ARG A 775 29.09 20.22 -24.62
C ARG A 775 30.21 19.23 -24.96
N LYS A 776 30.45 18.24 -24.09
CA LYS A 776 31.44 17.17 -24.36
C LYS A 776 31.03 16.27 -25.53
N LEU A 777 29.73 16.09 -25.78
CA LEU A 777 29.24 15.32 -26.93
C LEU A 777 29.53 16.02 -28.24
N TRP A 778 29.44 17.35 -28.27
CA TRP A 778 29.78 18.13 -29.46
C TRP A 778 31.21 17.90 -29.91
N GLN A 779 32.15 17.90 -28.96
CA GLN A 779 33.57 17.59 -29.23
C GLN A 779 33.76 16.19 -29.80
N LEU A 780 32.96 15.21 -29.37
CA LEU A 780 33.06 13.84 -29.88
C LEU A 780 32.48 13.73 -31.29
N ILE A 781 31.31 14.33 -31.54
CA ILE A 781 30.60 14.27 -32.83
C ILE A 781 31.37 14.97 -33.95
N SER A 782 32.18 15.98 -33.65
CA SER A 782 33.01 16.68 -34.64
C SER A 782 34.20 15.87 -35.17
N HIS A 783 34.49 14.69 -34.61
CA HIS A 783 35.54 13.78 -35.09
C HIS A 783 34.99 12.79 -36.12
N SER A 784 35.76 12.49 -37.18
CA SER A 784 35.32 11.73 -38.37
C SER A 784 34.99 10.25 -38.13
N GLU A 785 35.46 9.65 -37.02
CA GLU A 785 35.15 8.25 -36.64
C GLU A 785 34.66 8.17 -35.18
N THR A 786 33.36 8.33 -34.97
CA THR A 786 32.76 8.22 -33.64
C THR A 786 32.29 6.80 -33.35
N ASN A 787 32.96 6.13 -32.41
CA ASN A 787 32.52 4.83 -31.90
C ASN A 787 31.11 4.95 -31.26
N PRO A 788 30.08 4.23 -31.75
CA PRO A 788 28.72 4.30 -31.21
C PRO A 788 28.62 4.00 -29.71
N VAL A 789 29.48 3.13 -29.18
CA VAL A 789 29.54 2.80 -27.76
C VAL A 789 29.99 4.03 -26.95
N LEU A 790 31.04 4.71 -27.42
CA LEU A 790 31.58 5.91 -26.76
C LEU A 790 30.56 7.05 -26.80
N LEU A 791 29.93 7.26 -27.95
CA LEU A 791 28.91 8.30 -28.14
C LEU A 791 27.71 8.08 -27.20
N LEU A 792 27.18 6.86 -27.15
CA LEU A 792 26.06 6.50 -26.26
C LEU A 792 26.44 6.59 -24.77
N ALA A 793 27.68 6.23 -24.40
CA ALA A 793 28.14 6.35 -23.02
C ALA A 793 28.20 7.82 -22.56
N HIS A 794 28.76 8.71 -23.39
CA HIS A 794 28.79 10.14 -23.09
C HIS A 794 27.39 10.77 -23.11
N LEU A 795 26.49 10.26 -23.95
CA LEU A 795 25.10 10.72 -23.98
C LEU A 795 24.36 10.37 -22.69
N TRP A 796 24.47 9.11 -22.27
CA TRP A 796 23.90 8.64 -21.02
C TRP A 796 24.44 9.46 -19.83
N LEU A 797 25.75 9.72 -19.80
CA LEU A 797 26.40 10.49 -18.75
C LEU A 797 25.93 11.95 -18.74
N ALA A 798 25.90 12.61 -19.90
CA ALA A 798 25.48 14.00 -20.00
C ALA A 798 24.03 14.19 -19.55
N HIS A 799 23.13 13.31 -20.00
CA HIS A 799 21.71 13.36 -19.63
C HIS A 799 21.50 13.14 -18.14
N THR A 800 22.05 12.05 -17.59
CA THR A 800 21.87 11.73 -16.16
C THR A 800 22.51 12.77 -15.24
N ALA A 801 23.67 13.33 -15.59
CA ALA A 801 24.30 14.41 -14.83
C ALA A 801 23.47 15.70 -14.86
N ALA A 802 22.96 16.08 -16.03
CA ALA A 802 22.11 17.27 -16.17
C ALA A 802 20.80 17.12 -15.37
N VAL A 803 20.15 15.95 -15.41
CA VAL A 803 18.94 15.69 -14.60
C VAL A 803 19.23 15.78 -13.10
N LEU A 804 20.35 15.21 -12.62
CA LEU A 804 20.73 15.32 -11.22
C LEU A 804 20.95 16.78 -10.79
N ARG A 805 21.56 17.61 -11.64
CA ARG A 805 21.71 19.05 -11.37
C ARG A 805 20.36 19.76 -11.30
N VAL A 806 19.52 19.58 -12.31
CA VAL A 806 18.23 20.27 -12.45
C VAL A 806 17.24 19.88 -11.35
N THR A 807 17.37 18.66 -10.79
CA THR A 807 16.53 18.17 -9.70
C THR A 807 17.08 18.44 -8.30
N ALA A 808 18.35 18.86 -8.18
CA ALA A 808 18.96 19.22 -6.91
C ALA A 808 18.66 20.67 -6.48
N THR A 809 18.24 21.50 -7.43
CA THR A 809 17.74 22.87 -7.24
C THR A 809 16.24 22.86 -6.99
#